data_AF-A0A7Y9RQB7-F1
#
_entry.id   AF-A0A7Y9RQB7-F1
#
_cell.length_a   1.000
_cell.length_b   1.000
_cell.length_c   1.000
_cell.angle_alpha   90.00
_cell.angle_beta   90.00
_cell.angle_gamma   90.00
#
_symmetry.space_group_name_H-M   'P 1'
#
loop_
_entity.id
_entity.type
_entity.pdbx_description
1 polymer ?
#
loop_
_entity_poly.entity_id
_entity_poly.type
_entity_poly.pdbx_seq_one_letter_code
_entity_poly.pdbx_strand_id
1 'polypeptide(L)'
;MTLLGLPTRPRTATGAAPDAAPAAGEAGTPTGGTRLLLLVCLVAGVGLLLEAWGYRTGWRGEPQVRALTFFYVGHALLIAPFAWLLTRRLDRRTALLGSIAFGLTMLLSWWLSNPLMATRFDETLHVGTLLRMVEGAGFFDPNPMLPVSPHYPGLELAAGGVHWLTGLPLVVCQLLTVVVARLALVVAVLLVVERLTGSTRAGAVAVLLYGASSQFWFFNAQFSYQTVALPLGVLAIWLTLRAVDADARWPRVPLAGALVAGAALVVTHHLTSWLVVAALWAWALLHLYGRRPSDPRAARLVATVAAATTLVALAWSALVAPLLAGYLGPVFGSAVEEVAGLAGGEDTGRQLFADKSGYATPLWERGTMFGSMLLWCALLAPAAWWALRGRTLGRSLARFLPLALACAYPATLLARFSPTASDIGERAISFIAMAMALVVAAWVVRHLDRVPSALVAATGVVLVMGGTILGGGPDWSRVPGPYEPAAEQRSIDESTVALARWFDRYAPPGSVVAADLTLSRTIPTYADVDAATGVGGRFNVTPLFTAPTVDATTAGLIQRYEVDFVAVDLRLADELSRSGALFEGSDDWGVSTVSAAQLTKFADAEGVDTVLDEGPLRVYDVRGLRGAESTWVDRPSALLPGTVHLASVVLLLELLAGLAVALRRRRLPRLDALLRLRGQVALAVALPALMVVGAVATALGYAPWVGTAALAVLGAVAIVAVRQRPAAPARVLPRGAALLLPLAVAAVFSAACLVAALGAWEGLLATAPVLPPPPGVTP
;
A
#
# COMPACT_ATOMS: atom_id res chain seq x y z
N MET A 1 -24.17 -12.79 25.44
CA MET A 1 -24.52 -13.61 24.27
C MET A 1 -23.81 -12.97 23.09
N THR A 2 -22.79 -13.61 22.51
CA THR A 2 -21.92 -12.97 21.51
C THR A 2 -22.60 -12.82 20.15
N LEU A 3 -22.08 -11.90 19.32
CA LEU A 3 -22.51 -11.51 17.97
C LEU A 3 -22.88 -12.66 17.00
N LEU A 4 -22.46 -13.89 17.27
CA LEU A 4 -22.76 -15.08 16.45
C LEU A 4 -23.45 -16.21 17.24
N GLY A 5 -23.85 -15.99 18.50
CA GLY A 5 -24.57 -17.01 19.29
C GLY A 5 -23.70 -18.23 19.68
N LEU A 6 -22.38 -18.05 19.79
CA LEU A 6 -21.51 -19.08 20.38
C LEU A 6 -21.73 -19.12 21.90
N PRO A 7 -21.83 -20.31 22.52
CA PRO A 7 -22.09 -20.43 23.95
C PRO A 7 -20.97 -19.79 24.76
N THR A 8 -21.33 -18.84 25.61
CA THR A 8 -20.49 -18.42 26.73
C THR A 8 -20.39 -19.60 27.70
N ARG A 9 -19.18 -19.93 28.17
CA ARG A 9 -19.02 -20.83 29.32
C ARG A 9 -19.96 -20.38 30.45
N PRO A 10 -20.61 -21.31 31.18
CA PRO A 10 -21.63 -20.98 32.15
C PRO A 10 -21.06 -20.08 33.25
N ARG A 11 -21.81 -19.01 33.57
CA ARG A 11 -21.63 -18.22 34.79
C ARG A 11 -22.08 -19.08 35.97
N THR A 12 -21.14 -19.60 36.75
CA THR A 12 -21.46 -20.12 38.09
C THR A 12 -21.57 -18.95 39.06
N ALA A 13 -22.72 -18.87 39.71
CA ALA A 13 -22.96 -17.97 40.82
C ALA A 13 -22.57 -18.68 42.14
N THR A 14 -22.08 -17.86 43.08
CA THR A 14 -21.99 -18.05 44.55
C THR A 14 -21.04 -19.10 45.15
N GLY A 15 -19.89 -18.62 45.63
CA GLY A 15 -19.46 -18.64 47.04
C GLY A 15 -19.13 -19.97 47.74
N ALA A 16 -17.84 -20.31 47.82
CA ALA A 16 -17.15 -20.91 48.98
C ALA A 16 -15.62 -20.86 48.79
N ALA A 17 -14.86 -20.85 49.89
CA ALA A 17 -13.44 -20.50 50.08
C ALA A 17 -12.39 -21.38 49.34
N PRO A 18 -11.09 -21.00 49.32
CA PRO A 18 -10.09 -21.51 48.39
C PRO A 18 -9.34 -22.71 48.96
N ASP A 19 -9.32 -23.84 48.26
CA ASP A 19 -8.35 -24.90 48.53
C ASP A 19 -7.93 -25.67 47.27
N ALA A 20 -6.62 -25.93 47.23
CA ALA A 20 -5.87 -26.85 46.37
C ALA A 20 -5.98 -26.63 44.84
N ALA A 21 -5.03 -25.86 44.31
CA ALA A 21 -4.65 -25.92 42.90
C ALA A 21 -4.25 -27.36 42.51
N PRO A 22 -4.79 -27.94 41.42
CA PRO A 22 -4.28 -29.20 40.90
C PRO A 22 -2.86 -28.97 40.40
N ALA A 23 -1.95 -29.86 40.80
CA ALA A 23 -0.56 -29.89 40.39
C ALA A 23 -0.42 -29.67 38.87
N ALA A 24 0.51 -28.78 38.53
CA ALA A 24 0.90 -28.46 37.18
C ALA A 24 1.34 -29.74 36.43
N GLY A 25 0.42 -30.30 35.65
CA GLY A 25 0.73 -31.29 34.63
C GLY A 25 1.57 -30.64 33.53
N GLU A 26 2.86 -30.99 33.55
CA GLU A 26 3.83 -30.97 32.44
C GLU A 26 3.70 -29.81 31.44
N ALA A 27 4.37 -28.70 31.77
CA ALA A 27 4.75 -27.68 30.82
C ALA A 27 5.79 -28.23 29.81
N GLY A 28 5.31 -28.91 28.77
CA GLY A 28 6.11 -29.20 27.58
C GLY A 28 6.64 -27.90 26.98
N THR A 29 7.96 -27.78 26.83
CA THR A 29 8.61 -26.58 26.31
C THR A 29 8.12 -26.26 24.87
N PRO A 30 7.68 -25.01 24.58
CA PRO A 30 7.06 -24.62 23.30
C PRO A 30 8.07 -24.39 22.14
N THR A 31 9.11 -25.22 22.03
CA THR A 31 10.27 -24.97 21.15
C THR A 31 10.04 -25.35 19.68
N GLY A 32 9.08 -26.24 19.37
CA GLY A 32 8.86 -26.76 18.01
C GLY A 32 8.29 -25.73 17.02
N GLY A 33 7.27 -24.97 17.40
CA GLY A 33 6.58 -24.04 16.50
C GLY A 33 7.44 -22.88 16.02
N THR A 34 8.24 -22.29 16.92
CA THR A 34 9.17 -21.20 16.57
C THR A 34 10.29 -21.66 15.64
N ARG A 35 10.87 -22.85 15.88
CA ARG A 35 11.89 -23.41 14.98
C ARG A 35 11.32 -23.63 13.58
N LEU A 36 10.09 -24.13 13.50
CA LEU A 36 9.43 -24.36 12.22
C LEU A 36 9.17 -23.06 11.47
N LEU A 37 8.66 -22.03 12.16
CA LEU A 37 8.46 -20.71 11.59
C LEU A 37 9.77 -20.14 11.01
N LEU A 38 10.88 -20.27 11.75
CA LEU A 38 12.17 -19.78 11.28
C LEU A 38 12.68 -20.53 10.04
N LEU A 39 12.42 -21.84 9.93
CA LEU A 39 12.72 -22.61 8.71
C LEU A 39 11.88 -22.13 7.53
N VAL A 40 10.59 -21.88 7.74
CA VAL A 40 9.71 -21.29 6.71
C VAL A 40 10.18 -19.91 6.30
N CYS A 41 10.57 -19.06 7.26
CA CYS A 41 11.15 -17.75 6.96
C CYS A 41 12.46 -17.90 6.19
N LEU A 42 13.30 -18.89 6.48
CA LEU A 42 14.54 -19.11 5.74
C LEU A 42 14.28 -19.46 4.27
N VAL A 43 13.34 -20.38 4.00
CA VAL A 43 12.94 -20.74 2.63
C VAL A 43 12.34 -19.54 1.90
N ALA A 44 11.47 -18.79 2.57
CA ALA A 44 10.92 -17.56 2.01
C ALA A 44 12.00 -16.49 1.77
N GLY A 45 13.00 -16.38 2.66
CA GLY A 45 14.15 -15.50 2.46
C GLY A 45 14.94 -15.87 1.20
N VAL A 46 15.12 -17.17 0.92
CA VAL A 46 15.74 -17.63 -0.33
C VAL A 46 14.87 -17.25 -1.53
N GLY A 47 13.54 -17.37 -1.42
CA GLY A 47 12.60 -16.88 -2.43
C GLY A 47 12.77 -15.39 -2.71
N LEU A 48 12.84 -14.55 -1.67
CA LEU A 48 13.07 -13.10 -1.81
C LEU A 48 14.44 -12.80 -2.44
N LEU A 49 15.47 -13.57 -2.10
CA LEU A 49 16.80 -13.41 -2.70
C LEU A 49 16.78 -13.74 -4.19
N LEU A 50 16.02 -14.74 -4.61
CA LEU A 50 15.80 -15.04 -6.02
C LEU A 50 15.05 -13.91 -6.73
N GLU A 51 13.97 -13.38 -6.15
CA GLU A 51 13.26 -12.22 -6.69
C GLU A 51 14.20 -11.00 -6.82
N ALA A 52 14.95 -10.67 -5.77
CA ALA A 52 15.93 -9.59 -5.77
C ALA A 52 17.02 -9.77 -6.84
N TRP A 53 17.47 -11.01 -7.07
CA TRP A 53 18.38 -11.33 -8.17
C TRP A 53 17.72 -11.10 -9.53
N GLY A 54 16.46 -11.53 -9.70
CA GLY A 54 15.64 -11.21 -10.87
C GLY A 54 15.54 -9.72 -11.13
N TYR A 55 15.26 -8.92 -10.09
CA TYR A 55 15.21 -7.46 -10.17
C TYR A 55 16.56 -6.86 -10.59
N ARG A 56 17.67 -7.33 -10.03
CA ARG A 56 19.01 -6.92 -10.44
C ARG A 56 19.30 -7.24 -11.90
N THR A 57 18.91 -8.42 -12.39
CA THR A 57 19.07 -8.76 -13.82
C THR A 57 18.20 -7.88 -14.71
N GLY A 58 16.99 -7.54 -14.26
CA GLY A 58 16.11 -6.58 -14.93
C GLY A 58 16.80 -5.22 -15.07
N TRP A 59 17.24 -4.62 -13.97
CA TRP A 59 17.94 -3.32 -13.98
C TRP A 59 19.18 -3.28 -14.88
N ARG A 60 19.84 -4.42 -15.13
CA ARG A 60 20.98 -4.52 -16.06
C ARG A 60 20.59 -4.64 -17.54
N GLY A 61 19.29 -4.62 -17.85
CA GLY A 61 18.77 -4.79 -19.19
C GLY A 61 18.87 -6.22 -19.73
N GLU A 62 19.04 -7.23 -18.86
CA GLU A 62 19.02 -8.63 -19.30
C GLU A 62 17.61 -9.02 -19.80
N PRO A 63 17.48 -10.08 -20.64
CA PRO A 63 16.19 -10.49 -21.18
C PRO A 63 15.12 -10.67 -20.09
N GLN A 64 13.97 -10.01 -20.27
CA GLN A 64 12.90 -9.93 -19.27
C GLN A 64 12.43 -11.30 -18.75
N VAL A 65 12.42 -12.33 -19.61
CA VAL A 65 12.08 -13.72 -19.24
C VAL A 65 12.92 -14.23 -18.08
N ARG A 66 14.21 -13.84 -17.99
CA ARG A 66 15.09 -14.22 -16.88
C ARG A 66 14.63 -13.59 -15.56
N ALA A 67 14.38 -12.27 -15.56
CA ALA A 67 13.87 -11.56 -14.39
C ALA A 67 12.51 -12.12 -13.92
N LEU A 68 11.60 -12.37 -14.86
CA LEU A 68 10.30 -12.98 -14.58
C LEU A 68 10.42 -14.41 -14.05
N THR A 69 11.32 -15.23 -14.59
CA THR A 69 11.53 -16.61 -14.09
C THR A 69 11.97 -16.60 -12.64
N PHE A 70 12.95 -15.75 -12.30
CA PHE A 70 13.39 -15.57 -10.92
C PHE A 70 12.27 -15.04 -10.03
N PHE A 71 11.48 -14.08 -10.52
CA PHE A 71 10.31 -13.57 -9.83
C PHE A 71 9.32 -14.69 -9.51
N TYR A 72 8.81 -15.43 -10.49
CA TYR A 72 7.79 -16.46 -10.27
C TYR A 72 8.27 -17.63 -9.42
N VAL A 73 9.51 -18.10 -9.63
CA VAL A 73 10.11 -19.17 -8.81
C VAL A 73 10.31 -18.69 -7.38
N GLY A 74 10.87 -17.49 -7.21
CA GLY A 74 11.05 -16.85 -5.91
C GLY A 74 9.71 -16.70 -5.18
N HIS A 75 8.72 -16.15 -5.87
CA HIS A 75 7.37 -15.90 -5.34
C HIS A 75 6.65 -17.19 -4.93
N ALA A 76 6.78 -18.28 -5.70
CA ALA A 76 6.27 -19.59 -5.31
C ALA A 76 6.94 -20.11 -4.02
N LEU A 77 8.25 -19.88 -3.86
CA LEU A 77 9.00 -20.20 -2.63
C LEU A 77 8.65 -19.30 -1.44
N LEU A 78 8.07 -18.12 -1.68
CA LEU A 78 7.44 -17.32 -0.62
C LEU A 78 6.12 -17.94 -0.19
N ILE A 79 5.24 -18.25 -1.14
CA ILE A 79 3.86 -18.64 -0.86
C ILE A 79 3.77 -20.06 -0.29
N ALA A 80 4.38 -21.04 -0.96
CA ALA A 80 4.22 -22.46 -0.62
C ALA A 80 4.53 -22.81 0.85
N PRO A 81 5.66 -22.39 1.44
CA PRO A 81 5.98 -22.75 2.83
C PRO A 81 5.08 -22.03 3.84
N PHE A 82 4.63 -20.79 3.56
CA PHE A 82 3.65 -20.10 4.41
C PHE A 82 2.25 -20.69 4.27
N ALA A 83 1.82 -21.08 3.07
CA ALA A 83 0.56 -21.78 2.85
C ALA A 83 0.55 -23.10 3.62
N TRP A 84 1.64 -23.85 3.57
CA TRP A 84 1.84 -25.05 4.35
C TRP A 84 1.81 -24.78 5.87
N LEU A 85 2.50 -23.74 6.35
CA LEU A 85 2.59 -23.44 7.78
C LEU A 85 1.26 -22.95 8.36
N LEU A 86 0.65 -21.92 7.76
CA LEU A 86 -0.52 -21.21 8.30
C LEU A 86 -1.80 -22.05 8.26
N THR A 87 -1.81 -23.11 7.45
CA THR A 87 -2.91 -24.08 7.40
C THR A 87 -2.79 -25.18 8.45
N ARG A 88 -1.69 -25.25 9.23
CA ARG A 88 -1.52 -26.23 10.32
C ARG A 88 -2.22 -25.78 11.60
N ARG A 89 -2.37 -26.73 12.53
CA ARG A 89 -2.74 -26.44 13.92
C ARG A 89 -1.52 -25.88 14.65
N LEU A 90 -1.46 -24.57 14.76
CA LEU A 90 -0.41 -23.83 15.45
C LEU A 90 -0.93 -23.31 16.79
N ASP A 91 -0.04 -23.12 17.76
CA ASP A 91 -0.37 -22.30 18.92
C ASP A 91 -0.60 -20.85 18.49
N ARG A 92 -1.33 -20.10 19.33
CA ARG A 92 -1.79 -18.76 18.96
C ARG A 92 -0.66 -17.79 18.64
N ARG A 93 0.49 -17.94 19.31
CA ARG A 93 1.64 -17.07 19.10
C ARG A 93 2.34 -17.43 17.79
N THR A 94 2.58 -18.71 17.51
CA THR A 94 3.18 -19.13 16.23
C THR A 94 2.29 -18.76 15.05
N ALA A 95 0.97 -18.89 15.18
CA ALA A 95 0.02 -18.42 14.17
C ALA A 95 0.14 -16.91 13.90
N LEU A 96 0.16 -16.10 14.96
CA LEU A 96 0.35 -14.65 14.85
C LEU A 96 1.67 -14.29 14.16
N LEU A 97 2.79 -14.85 14.64
CA LEU A 97 4.11 -14.54 14.09
C LEU A 97 4.26 -15.03 12.65
N GLY A 98 3.69 -16.19 12.31
CA GLY A 98 3.67 -16.70 10.94
C GLY A 98 2.86 -15.81 10.01
N SER A 99 1.69 -15.33 10.44
CA SER A 99 0.87 -14.40 9.66
C SER A 99 1.59 -13.07 9.42
N ILE A 100 2.24 -12.52 10.45
CA ILE A 100 3.05 -11.29 10.33
C ILE A 100 4.21 -11.53 9.35
N ALA A 101 4.95 -12.63 9.51
CA ALA A 101 6.07 -12.97 8.65
C ALA A 101 5.63 -13.10 7.18
N PHE A 102 4.51 -13.78 6.91
CA PHE A 102 3.94 -13.87 5.56
C PHE A 102 3.62 -12.48 4.99
N GLY A 103 2.87 -11.66 5.73
CA GLY A 103 2.46 -10.34 5.25
C GLY A 103 3.62 -9.38 5.01
N LEU A 104 4.65 -9.39 5.88
CA LEU A 104 5.85 -8.57 5.70
C LEU A 104 6.75 -9.08 4.58
N THR A 105 6.84 -10.40 4.39
CA THR A 105 7.62 -10.99 3.30
C THR A 105 6.98 -10.63 1.95
N MET A 106 5.65 -10.68 1.83
CA MET A 106 4.96 -10.24 0.62
C MET A 106 5.09 -8.73 0.36
N LEU A 107 5.10 -7.91 1.41
CA LEU A 107 5.41 -6.48 1.30
C LEU A 107 6.85 -6.25 0.80
N LEU A 108 7.83 -7.02 1.31
CA LEU A 108 9.22 -6.90 0.85
C LEU A 108 9.38 -7.32 -0.61
N SER A 109 8.69 -8.38 -1.06
CA SER A 109 8.65 -8.77 -2.48
C SER A 109 8.30 -7.58 -3.37
N TRP A 110 7.24 -6.84 -3.03
CA TRP A 110 6.84 -5.62 -3.74
C TRP A 110 7.92 -4.52 -3.69
N TRP A 111 8.33 -4.13 -2.48
CA TRP A 111 9.19 -2.97 -2.25
C TRP A 111 10.60 -3.16 -2.83
N LEU A 112 11.12 -4.39 -2.84
CA LEU A 112 12.45 -4.70 -3.38
C LEU A 112 12.55 -4.53 -4.90
N SER A 113 11.44 -4.37 -5.62
CA SER A 113 11.48 -4.04 -7.06
C SER A 113 12.14 -2.67 -7.31
N ASN A 114 11.94 -1.70 -6.41
CA ASN A 114 12.67 -0.44 -6.37
C ASN A 114 12.77 0.11 -4.93
N PRO A 115 13.83 -0.25 -4.17
CA PRO A 115 13.99 0.17 -2.78
C PRO A 115 14.58 1.59 -2.63
N LEU A 116 14.85 2.29 -3.73
CA LEU A 116 15.51 3.59 -3.72
C LEU A 116 14.52 4.74 -3.76
N MET A 117 13.51 4.65 -4.60
CA MET A 117 12.59 5.76 -4.81
C MET A 117 11.22 5.26 -5.25
N ALA A 118 10.21 6.09 -5.03
CA ALA A 118 8.90 5.90 -5.61
C ALA A 118 8.99 6.07 -7.14
N THR A 119 8.59 5.05 -7.90
CA THR A 119 8.48 5.13 -9.37
C THR A 119 7.10 4.73 -9.88
N ARG A 120 6.24 4.26 -8.98
CA ARG A 120 4.88 3.83 -9.28
C ARG A 120 3.96 5.04 -9.31
N PHE A 121 2.90 4.95 -10.10
CA PHE A 121 1.98 6.06 -10.30
C PHE A 121 1.47 6.66 -8.99
N ASP A 122 0.72 5.90 -8.18
CA ASP A 122 0.19 6.40 -6.92
C ASP A 122 1.27 6.84 -5.92
N GLU A 123 2.42 6.14 -5.88
CA GLU A 123 3.50 6.49 -4.96
C GLU A 123 4.09 7.86 -5.29
N THR A 124 4.37 8.14 -6.57
CA THR A 124 4.91 9.45 -6.99
C THR A 124 3.96 10.60 -6.68
N LEU A 125 2.64 10.40 -6.84
CA LEU A 125 1.64 11.40 -6.52
C LEU A 125 1.63 11.77 -5.03
N HIS A 126 1.64 10.76 -4.15
CA HIS A 126 1.68 10.97 -2.71
C HIS A 126 3.03 11.48 -2.20
N VAL A 127 4.13 11.12 -2.87
CA VAL A 127 5.47 11.66 -2.56
C VAL A 127 5.53 13.16 -2.87
N GLY A 128 4.93 13.63 -3.96
CA GLY A 128 4.84 15.06 -4.26
C GLY A 128 4.17 15.85 -3.12
N THR A 129 3.03 15.37 -2.61
CA THR A 129 2.35 16.00 -1.46
C THR A 129 3.19 15.92 -0.18
N LEU A 130 3.87 14.80 0.07
CA LEU A 130 4.74 14.64 1.23
C LEU A 130 5.92 15.62 1.21
N LEU A 131 6.58 15.77 0.05
CA LEU A 131 7.74 16.65 -0.11
C LEU A 131 7.38 18.11 0.21
N ARG A 132 6.35 18.64 -0.46
CA ARG A 132 5.86 20.00 -0.22
C ARG A 132 5.49 20.23 1.25
N MET A 133 4.85 19.24 1.87
CA MET A 133 4.49 19.29 3.29
C MET A 133 5.73 19.39 4.21
N VAL A 134 6.79 18.62 3.95
CA VAL A 134 8.00 18.64 4.80
C VAL A 134 8.92 19.81 4.49
N GLU A 135 8.84 20.37 3.28
CA GLU A 135 9.60 21.55 2.83
C GLU A 135 8.95 22.88 3.28
N GLY A 136 7.77 22.82 3.90
CA GLY A 136 7.18 23.97 4.59
C GLY A 136 6.03 24.64 3.85
N ALA A 137 5.48 24.03 2.79
CA ALA A 137 4.31 24.56 2.09
C ALA A 137 3.03 24.56 2.98
N GLY A 138 3.03 23.81 4.07
CA GLY A 138 1.94 23.78 5.05
C GLY A 138 0.83 22.79 4.67
N PHE A 139 -0.37 23.02 5.20
CA PHE A 139 -1.54 22.19 4.90
C PHE A 139 -2.26 22.67 3.64
N PHE A 140 -2.82 21.72 2.89
CA PHE A 140 -3.65 21.99 1.71
C PHE A 140 -2.91 22.68 0.56
N ASP A 141 -1.57 22.64 0.56
CA ASP A 141 -0.80 23.09 -0.59
C ASP A 141 -1.21 22.27 -1.83
N PRO A 142 -1.51 22.92 -2.97
CA PRO A 142 -2.00 22.21 -4.15
C PRO A 142 -1.01 21.18 -4.68
N ASN A 143 -1.54 20.00 -5.01
CA ASN A 143 -0.84 19.02 -5.84
C ASN A 143 -1.58 18.91 -7.18
N PRO A 144 -1.09 19.55 -8.26
CA PRO A 144 -1.76 19.55 -9.57
C PRO A 144 -1.99 18.15 -10.13
N MET A 145 -1.18 17.17 -9.75
CA MET A 145 -1.29 15.80 -10.24
C MET A 145 -2.24 14.94 -9.41
N LEU A 146 -2.49 15.31 -8.15
CA LEU A 146 -3.48 14.65 -7.28
C LEU A 146 -4.15 15.66 -6.34
N PRO A 147 -5.10 16.49 -6.84
CA PRO A 147 -5.69 17.60 -6.07
C PRO A 147 -6.42 17.18 -4.81
N VAL A 148 -6.88 15.93 -4.74
CA VAL A 148 -7.57 15.40 -3.57
C VAL A 148 -6.63 15.06 -2.42
N SER A 149 -5.34 14.75 -2.69
CA SER A 149 -4.43 14.23 -1.65
C SER A 149 -4.10 15.23 -0.54
N PRO A 150 -3.88 16.55 -0.78
CA PRO A 150 -3.61 17.50 0.29
C PRO A 150 -4.77 17.63 1.30
N HIS A 151 -5.99 17.26 0.89
CA HIS A 151 -7.19 17.28 1.72
C HIS A 151 -7.49 15.96 2.44
N TYR A 152 -6.75 14.90 2.12
CA TYR A 152 -6.75 13.63 2.86
C TYR A 152 -5.32 13.22 3.26
N PRO A 153 -4.62 14.07 4.04
CA PRO A 153 -3.17 13.98 4.23
C PRO A 153 -2.75 12.90 5.24
N GLY A 154 -3.63 11.99 5.66
CA GLY A 154 -3.35 11.03 6.72
C GLY A 154 -2.12 10.14 6.44
N LEU A 155 -1.86 9.81 5.17
CA LEU A 155 -0.66 9.05 4.78
C LEU A 155 0.61 9.89 4.94
N GLU A 156 0.61 11.09 4.37
CA GLU A 156 1.72 12.03 4.35
C GLU A 156 2.06 12.52 5.75
N LEU A 157 1.05 12.79 6.58
CA LEU A 157 1.23 13.15 7.99
C LEU A 157 1.87 12.01 8.79
N ALA A 158 1.53 10.76 8.51
CA ALA A 158 2.18 9.63 9.18
C ALA A 158 3.65 9.52 8.78
N ALA A 159 3.97 9.62 7.48
CA ALA A 159 5.34 9.55 6.99
C ALA A 159 6.18 10.76 7.43
N GLY A 160 5.65 11.97 7.29
CA GLY A 160 6.24 13.20 7.81
C GLY A 160 6.45 13.10 9.33
N GLY A 161 5.48 12.57 10.07
CA GLY A 161 5.62 12.30 11.50
C GLY A 161 6.81 11.40 11.84
N VAL A 162 7.06 10.35 11.05
CA VAL A 162 8.28 9.53 11.19
C VAL A 162 9.52 10.36 10.88
N HIS A 163 9.51 11.14 9.80
CA HIS A 163 10.63 12.00 9.40
C HIS A 163 10.99 13.01 10.48
N TRP A 164 10.04 13.79 10.98
CA TRP A 164 10.27 14.78 12.03
C TRP A 164 10.65 14.18 13.37
N LEU A 165 10.22 12.95 13.69
CA LEU A 165 10.63 12.28 14.92
C LEU A 165 12.06 11.75 14.86
N THR A 166 12.50 11.29 13.68
CA THR A 166 13.70 10.45 13.57
C THR A 166 14.83 11.07 12.76
N GLY A 167 14.53 12.06 11.92
CA GLY A 167 15.45 12.60 10.91
C GLY A 167 15.76 11.62 9.77
N LEU A 168 15.02 10.51 9.64
CA LEU A 168 15.29 9.50 8.61
C LEU A 168 14.91 10.02 7.20
N PRO A 169 15.57 9.51 6.14
CA PRO A 169 15.19 9.83 4.76
C PRO A 169 13.72 9.49 4.47
N LEU A 170 13.07 10.28 3.61
CA LEU A 170 11.63 10.13 3.34
C LEU A 170 11.27 8.75 2.77
N VAL A 171 12.11 8.14 1.92
CA VAL A 171 11.88 6.78 1.41
C VAL A 171 11.77 5.74 2.53
N VAL A 172 12.56 5.90 3.60
CA VAL A 172 12.49 5.04 4.80
C VAL A 172 11.21 5.33 5.57
N CYS A 173 10.82 6.59 5.68
CA CYS A 173 9.59 7.00 6.36
C CYS A 173 8.33 6.46 5.66
N GLN A 174 8.33 6.43 4.33
CA GLN A 174 7.31 5.79 3.51
C GLN A 174 7.22 4.28 3.82
N LEU A 175 8.35 3.57 3.75
CA LEU A 175 8.42 2.14 4.05
C LEU A 175 7.94 1.84 5.48
N LEU A 176 8.41 2.58 6.49
CA LEU A 176 8.03 2.36 7.88
C LEU A 176 6.53 2.56 8.09
N THR A 177 5.94 3.57 7.45
CA THR A 177 4.49 3.82 7.47
C THR A 177 3.73 2.62 6.90
N VAL A 178 4.14 2.13 5.73
CA VAL A 178 3.52 0.96 5.08
C VAL A 178 3.72 -0.32 5.89
N VAL A 179 4.89 -0.52 6.51
CA VAL A 179 5.18 -1.68 7.38
C VAL A 179 4.26 -1.69 8.60
N VAL A 180 4.07 -0.53 9.25
CA VAL A 180 3.14 -0.40 10.39
C VAL A 180 1.71 -0.69 9.93
N ALA A 181 1.30 -0.17 8.77
CA ALA A 181 -0.01 -0.43 8.18
C ALA A 181 -0.22 -1.92 7.86
N ARG A 182 0.77 -2.59 7.25
CA ARG A 182 0.73 -4.02 6.94
C ARG A 182 0.63 -4.87 8.21
N LEU A 183 1.42 -4.54 9.23
CA LEU A 183 1.36 -5.20 10.54
C LEU A 183 -0.03 -5.05 11.16
N ALA A 184 -0.56 -3.83 11.17
CA ALA A 184 -1.89 -3.51 11.65
C ALA A 184 -2.97 -4.35 10.95
N LEU A 185 -2.91 -4.41 9.61
CA LEU A 185 -3.86 -5.15 8.79
C LEU A 185 -3.84 -6.64 9.13
N VAL A 186 -2.67 -7.28 9.03
CA VAL A 186 -2.51 -8.72 9.25
C VAL A 186 -2.99 -9.14 10.64
N VAL A 187 -2.61 -8.37 11.67
CA VAL A 187 -3.02 -8.65 13.05
C VAL A 187 -4.53 -8.47 13.19
N ALA A 188 -5.11 -7.41 12.62
CA ALA A 188 -6.54 -7.16 12.71
C ALA A 188 -7.37 -8.24 11.99
N VAL A 189 -6.97 -8.69 10.79
CA VAL A 189 -7.63 -9.79 10.07
C VAL A 189 -7.61 -11.07 10.90
N LEU A 190 -6.44 -11.47 11.41
CA LEU A 190 -6.31 -12.66 12.23
C LEU A 190 -7.23 -12.58 13.45
N LEU A 191 -7.22 -11.46 14.17
CA LEU A 191 -7.99 -11.28 15.40
C LEU A 191 -9.50 -11.24 15.16
N VAL A 192 -9.96 -10.53 14.12
CA VAL A 192 -11.38 -10.48 13.73
C VAL A 192 -11.87 -11.88 13.39
N VAL A 193 -11.16 -12.61 12.54
CA VAL A 193 -11.57 -13.96 12.11
C VAL A 193 -11.48 -14.95 13.26
N GLU A 194 -10.40 -14.92 14.06
CA GLU A 194 -10.26 -15.73 15.28
C GLU A 194 -11.45 -15.52 16.20
N ARG A 195 -11.86 -14.26 16.40
CA ARG A 195 -12.99 -13.93 17.27
C ARG A 195 -14.34 -14.36 16.70
N LEU A 196 -14.57 -14.21 15.41
CA LEU A 196 -15.85 -14.57 14.78
C LEU A 196 -16.02 -16.09 14.67
N THR A 197 -14.93 -16.83 14.47
CA THR A 197 -14.96 -18.29 14.27
C THR A 197 -14.65 -19.09 15.53
N GLY A 198 -14.02 -18.47 16.54
CA GLY A 198 -13.47 -19.14 17.72
C GLY A 198 -12.21 -19.96 17.42
N SER A 199 -11.57 -19.78 16.26
CA SER A 199 -10.45 -20.61 15.80
C SER A 199 -9.27 -19.75 15.34
N THR A 200 -8.14 -19.86 16.04
CA THR A 200 -6.91 -19.18 15.61
C THR A 200 -6.40 -19.70 14.27
N ARG A 201 -6.59 -21.00 13.99
CA ARG A 201 -6.26 -21.59 12.68
C ARG A 201 -7.07 -20.95 11.56
N ALA A 202 -8.35 -20.65 11.79
CA ALA A 202 -9.16 -19.91 10.81
C ALA A 202 -8.64 -18.50 10.61
N GLY A 203 -8.19 -17.81 11.67
CA GLY A 203 -7.55 -16.51 11.57
C GLY A 203 -6.27 -16.53 10.72
N ALA A 204 -5.38 -17.50 10.95
CA ALA A 204 -4.15 -17.66 10.17
C ALA A 204 -4.42 -17.99 8.70
N VAL A 205 -5.37 -18.89 8.43
CA VAL A 205 -5.80 -19.23 7.06
C VAL A 205 -6.47 -18.03 6.38
N ALA A 206 -7.24 -17.22 7.09
CA ALA A 206 -7.82 -16.01 6.51
C ALA A 206 -6.75 -14.97 6.13
N VAL A 207 -5.65 -14.84 6.88
CA VAL A 207 -4.53 -13.99 6.46
C VAL A 207 -3.91 -14.49 5.15
N LEU A 208 -3.68 -15.79 5.03
CA LEU A 208 -3.18 -16.40 3.79
C LEU A 208 -4.13 -16.15 2.61
N LEU A 209 -5.43 -16.40 2.81
CA LEU A 209 -6.46 -16.20 1.80
C LEU A 209 -6.66 -14.73 1.44
N TYR A 210 -6.55 -13.83 2.40
CA TYR A 210 -6.55 -12.39 2.14
C TYR A 210 -5.31 -11.96 1.36
N GLY A 211 -4.19 -12.64 1.57
CA GLY A 211 -2.99 -12.56 0.74
C GLY A 211 -3.21 -12.89 -0.73
N ALA A 212 -4.26 -13.65 -1.07
CA ALA A 212 -4.65 -13.95 -2.44
C ALA A 212 -5.61 -12.92 -3.07
N SER A 213 -5.91 -11.82 -2.37
CA SER A 213 -6.55 -10.65 -2.98
C SER A 213 -5.62 -10.04 -4.02
N SER A 214 -6.16 -9.62 -5.16
CA SER A 214 -5.38 -8.92 -6.20
C SER A 214 -4.73 -7.64 -5.69
N GLN A 215 -5.31 -7.00 -4.68
CA GLN A 215 -4.81 -5.76 -4.10
C GLN A 215 -3.74 -5.99 -3.02
N PHE A 216 -3.53 -7.22 -2.53
CA PHE A 216 -2.70 -7.44 -1.34
C PHE A 216 -1.20 -7.22 -1.59
N TRP A 217 -0.67 -7.76 -2.71
CA TRP A 217 0.76 -7.68 -3.06
C TRP A 217 1.13 -6.36 -3.73
N PHE A 218 0.25 -5.79 -4.57
CA PHE A 218 0.48 -4.55 -5.32
C PHE A 218 -0.03 -3.32 -4.53
N PHE A 219 -1.30 -2.97 -4.69
CA PHE A 219 -1.83 -1.68 -4.29
C PHE A 219 -1.74 -1.42 -2.78
N ASN A 220 -2.09 -2.40 -1.96
CA ASN A 220 -2.01 -2.29 -0.49
C ASN A 220 -0.56 -2.43 0.04
N ALA A 221 0.43 -2.57 -0.84
CA ALA A 221 1.87 -2.58 -0.51
C ALA A 221 2.58 -1.28 -0.90
N GLN A 222 1.93 -0.41 -1.68
CA GLN A 222 2.45 0.88 -2.09
C GLN A 222 2.31 1.94 -1.00
N PHE A 223 3.10 2.99 -1.12
CA PHE A 223 2.87 4.26 -0.43
C PHE A 223 1.64 4.99 -1.02
N SER A 224 0.45 4.45 -0.72
CA SER A 224 -0.85 4.96 -1.13
C SER A 224 -1.81 5.03 0.06
N TYR A 225 -2.69 6.03 0.07
CA TYR A 225 -3.58 6.29 1.21
C TYR A 225 -4.48 5.10 1.61
N GLN A 226 -4.81 4.18 0.70
CA GLN A 226 -5.64 3.01 0.98
C GLN A 226 -4.88 2.02 1.85
N THR A 227 -3.56 1.91 1.64
CA THR A 227 -2.65 1.05 2.43
C THR A 227 -2.76 1.37 3.92
N VAL A 228 -2.91 2.64 4.29
CA VAL A 228 -3.10 3.09 5.68
C VAL A 228 -4.57 3.06 6.11
N ALA A 229 -5.50 3.46 5.23
CA ALA A 229 -6.92 3.54 5.56
C ALA A 229 -7.52 2.16 5.89
N LEU A 230 -7.20 1.14 5.09
CA LEU A 230 -7.74 -0.21 5.26
C LEU A 230 -7.46 -0.80 6.67
N PRO A 231 -6.20 -0.86 7.17
CA PRO A 231 -5.94 -1.34 8.52
C PRO A 231 -6.60 -0.51 9.61
N LEU A 232 -6.69 0.82 9.46
CA LEU A 232 -7.42 1.67 10.42
C LEU A 232 -8.90 1.29 10.50
N GLY A 233 -9.54 1.06 9.34
CA GLY A 233 -10.92 0.58 9.27
C GLY A 233 -11.13 -0.79 9.94
N VAL A 234 -10.26 -1.76 9.63
CA VAL A 234 -10.36 -3.11 10.24
C VAL A 234 -10.08 -3.07 11.74
N LEU A 235 -9.14 -2.24 12.20
CA LEU A 235 -8.87 -2.02 13.63
C LEU A 235 -10.03 -1.33 14.36
N ALA A 236 -10.69 -0.37 13.72
CA ALA A 236 -11.90 0.26 14.27
C ALA A 236 -13.02 -0.78 14.46
N ILE A 237 -13.23 -1.66 13.48
CA ILE A 237 -14.18 -2.79 13.58
C ILE A 237 -13.76 -3.76 14.69
N TRP A 238 -12.48 -4.15 14.74
CA TRP A 238 -11.93 -5.04 15.77
C TRP A 238 -12.13 -4.48 17.18
N LEU A 239 -11.78 -3.21 17.41
CA LEU A 239 -11.89 -2.59 18.71
C LEU A 239 -13.35 -2.36 19.11
N THR A 240 -14.24 -2.13 18.14
CA THR A 240 -15.69 -2.15 18.36
C THR A 240 -16.16 -3.54 18.80
N LEU A 241 -15.68 -4.62 18.18
CA LEU A 241 -15.97 -6.00 18.63
C LEU A 241 -15.48 -6.23 20.06
N ARG A 242 -14.29 -5.73 20.40
CA ARG A 242 -13.73 -5.80 21.76
C ARG A 242 -14.53 -5.00 22.78
N ALA A 243 -15.09 -3.86 22.39
CA ALA A 243 -15.99 -3.08 23.23
C ALA A 243 -17.30 -3.85 23.49
N VAL A 244 -17.87 -4.47 22.45
CA VAL A 244 -19.08 -5.30 22.60
C VAL A 244 -18.87 -6.47 23.56
N ASP A 245 -17.66 -7.06 23.58
CA ASP A 245 -17.33 -8.22 24.42
C ASP A 245 -17.01 -7.89 25.88
N ALA A 246 -16.72 -6.63 26.20
CA ALA A 246 -16.27 -6.25 27.53
C ALA A 246 -17.44 -6.27 28.54
N ASP A 247 -17.16 -6.62 29.80
CA ASP A 247 -18.19 -6.64 30.84
C ASP A 247 -18.66 -5.23 31.24
N ALA A 248 -17.76 -4.25 31.20
CA ALA A 248 -18.03 -2.88 31.65
C ALA A 248 -19.03 -2.14 30.74
N ARG A 249 -20.12 -1.58 31.29
CA ARG A 249 -21.20 -0.86 30.55
C ARG A 249 -20.66 0.05 29.43
N TRP A 250 -19.60 0.80 29.73
CA TRP A 250 -18.87 1.65 28.80
C TRP A 250 -17.38 1.27 28.82
N PRO A 251 -16.92 0.40 27.90
CA PRO A 251 -15.55 -0.04 27.85
C PRO A 251 -14.69 1.02 27.16
N ARG A 252 -14.28 2.03 27.94
CA ARG A 252 -13.63 3.26 27.45
C ARG A 252 -12.41 3.00 26.58
N VAL A 253 -11.56 2.05 26.95
CA VAL A 253 -10.28 1.78 26.25
C VAL A 253 -10.47 1.28 24.80
N PRO A 254 -11.19 0.16 24.53
CA PRO A 254 -11.43 -0.26 23.16
C PRO A 254 -12.30 0.74 22.39
N LEU A 255 -13.27 1.40 23.06
CA LEU A 255 -14.09 2.42 22.40
C LEU A 255 -13.25 3.62 21.93
N ALA A 256 -12.38 4.15 22.79
CA ALA A 256 -11.49 5.24 22.43
C ALA A 256 -10.54 4.84 21.29
N GLY A 257 -9.97 3.63 21.32
CA GLY A 257 -9.13 3.16 20.22
C GLY A 257 -9.90 3.00 18.90
N ALA A 258 -11.17 2.57 18.94
CA ALA A 258 -12.01 2.50 17.75
C ALA A 258 -12.31 3.90 17.17
N LEU A 259 -12.62 4.87 18.04
CA LEU A 259 -12.88 6.25 17.64
C LEU A 259 -11.63 6.94 17.07
N VAL A 260 -10.46 6.73 17.69
CA VAL A 260 -9.18 7.27 17.19
C VAL A 260 -8.84 6.68 15.82
N ALA A 261 -9.00 5.36 15.64
CA ALA A 261 -8.80 4.72 14.35
C ALA A 261 -9.80 5.22 13.29
N GLY A 262 -11.07 5.40 13.67
CA GLY A 262 -12.11 5.96 12.79
C GLY A 262 -11.85 7.40 12.37
N ALA A 263 -11.43 8.27 13.29
CA ALA A 263 -11.08 9.66 12.98
C ALA A 263 -9.86 9.75 12.06
N ALA A 264 -8.82 8.95 12.33
CA ALA A 264 -7.64 8.87 11.46
C ALA A 264 -7.98 8.34 10.07
N LEU A 265 -8.88 7.36 9.98
CA LEU A 265 -9.38 6.85 8.70
C LEU A 265 -10.04 7.97 7.86
N VAL A 266 -10.88 8.80 8.48
CA VAL A 266 -11.57 9.92 7.81
C VAL A 266 -10.60 10.87 7.12
N VAL A 267 -9.54 11.27 7.81
CA VAL A 267 -8.54 12.19 7.26
C VAL A 267 -7.55 11.52 6.29
N THR A 268 -7.63 10.20 6.14
CA THR A 268 -6.75 9.42 5.24
C THR A 268 -7.42 9.11 3.91
N HIS A 269 -8.68 8.65 3.92
CA HIS A 269 -9.30 8.15 2.69
C HIS A 269 -10.82 8.22 2.73
N HIS A 270 -11.41 9.05 1.88
CA HIS A 270 -12.86 9.25 1.82
C HIS A 270 -13.65 7.96 1.54
N LEU A 271 -13.34 7.23 0.46
CA LEU A 271 -14.11 6.03 0.08
C LEU A 271 -14.07 4.94 1.17
N THR A 272 -12.88 4.57 1.64
CA THR A 272 -12.73 3.58 2.73
C THR A 272 -13.49 4.02 3.99
N SER A 273 -13.49 5.32 4.32
CA SER A 273 -14.25 5.87 5.45
C SER A 273 -15.74 5.61 5.32
N TRP A 274 -16.33 5.96 4.18
CA TRP A 274 -17.76 5.77 3.93
C TRP A 274 -18.16 4.30 3.88
N LEU A 275 -17.32 3.42 3.33
CA LEU A 275 -17.56 1.96 3.35
C LEU A 275 -17.54 1.39 4.78
N VAL A 276 -16.61 1.82 5.62
CA VAL A 276 -16.55 1.40 7.04
C VAL A 276 -17.74 1.95 7.82
N VAL A 277 -18.12 3.22 7.60
CA VAL A 277 -19.32 3.82 8.19
C VAL A 277 -20.57 3.01 7.81
N ALA A 278 -20.74 2.67 6.54
CA ALA A 278 -21.86 1.86 6.06
C ALA A 278 -21.87 0.47 6.72
N ALA A 279 -20.71 -0.18 6.85
CA ALA A 279 -20.58 -1.47 7.52
C ALA A 279 -20.94 -1.39 9.02
N LEU A 280 -20.52 -0.33 9.72
CA LEU A 280 -20.84 -0.10 11.13
C LEU A 280 -22.35 0.16 11.33
N TRP A 281 -22.98 0.95 10.46
CA TRP A 281 -24.42 1.16 10.50
C TRP A 281 -25.18 -0.13 10.19
N ALA A 282 -24.84 -0.85 9.13
CA ALA A 282 -25.44 -2.15 8.83
C ALA A 282 -25.32 -3.11 10.01
N TRP A 283 -24.16 -3.15 10.66
CA TRP A 283 -23.95 -3.94 11.86
C TRP A 283 -24.83 -3.49 13.04
N ALA A 284 -24.93 -2.19 13.33
CA ALA A 284 -25.82 -1.66 14.36
C ALA A 284 -27.29 -2.01 14.10
N LEU A 285 -27.76 -1.85 12.85
CA LEU A 285 -29.13 -2.17 12.44
C LEU A 285 -29.43 -3.67 12.54
N LEU A 286 -28.48 -4.53 12.18
CA LEU A 286 -28.62 -5.99 12.32
C LEU A 286 -28.75 -6.42 13.79
N HIS A 287 -28.18 -5.65 14.73
CA HIS A 287 -28.39 -5.90 16.15
C HIS A 287 -29.79 -5.48 16.64
N LEU A 288 -30.34 -4.40 16.07
CA LEU A 288 -31.68 -3.88 16.40
C LEU A 288 -32.81 -4.72 15.81
N TYR A 289 -32.71 -5.09 14.53
CA TYR A 289 -33.78 -5.80 13.78
C TYR A 289 -33.63 -7.33 13.77
N GLY A 290 -32.72 -7.88 14.57
CA GLY A 290 -32.58 -9.31 14.78
C GLY A 290 -33.89 -9.97 15.26
N ARG A 291 -34.28 -11.12 14.68
CA ARG A 291 -35.45 -11.94 15.12
C ARG A 291 -35.49 -12.26 16.62
N ARG A 292 -34.36 -12.12 17.30
CA ARG A 292 -34.27 -11.88 18.74
C ARG A 292 -33.47 -10.59 18.89
N PRO A 293 -33.98 -9.53 19.55
CA PRO A 293 -33.19 -8.33 19.82
C PRO A 293 -31.91 -8.79 20.51
N SER A 294 -30.81 -8.74 19.79
CA SER A 294 -29.51 -9.07 20.36
C SER A 294 -29.07 -7.90 21.23
N ASP A 295 -28.47 -8.23 22.37
CA ASP A 295 -27.90 -7.32 23.37
C ASP A 295 -28.02 -5.82 23.01
N PRO A 296 -29.05 -5.10 23.51
CA PRO A 296 -29.28 -3.67 23.23
C PRO A 296 -28.07 -2.78 23.58
N ARG A 297 -27.16 -3.29 24.43
CA ARG A 297 -25.89 -2.63 24.71
C ARG A 297 -24.93 -2.71 23.52
N ALA A 298 -24.83 -3.87 22.88
CA ALA A 298 -24.01 -4.05 21.67
C ALA A 298 -24.47 -3.12 20.54
N ALA A 299 -25.79 -3.07 20.28
CA ALA A 299 -26.36 -2.15 19.30
C ALA A 299 -25.98 -0.69 19.58
N ARG A 300 -26.12 -0.24 20.84
CA ARG A 300 -25.74 1.12 21.26
C ARG A 300 -24.26 1.41 21.10
N LEU A 301 -23.38 0.49 21.48
CA LEU A 301 -21.92 0.68 21.34
C LEU A 301 -21.51 0.80 19.87
N VAL A 302 -22.01 -0.08 18.99
CA VAL A 302 -21.73 -0.03 17.56
C VAL A 302 -22.31 1.25 16.94
N ALA A 303 -23.56 1.60 17.26
CA ALA A 303 -24.19 2.83 16.80
C ALA A 303 -23.44 4.09 17.28
N THR A 304 -22.84 4.06 18.48
CA THR A 304 -22.03 5.18 18.99
C THR A 304 -20.78 5.37 18.13
N VAL A 305 -20.06 4.29 17.81
CA VAL A 305 -18.88 4.36 16.92
C VAL A 305 -19.28 4.78 15.51
N ALA A 306 -20.37 4.21 14.98
CA ALA A 306 -20.90 4.57 13.66
C ALA A 306 -21.24 6.05 13.60
N ALA A 307 -22.06 6.56 14.53
CA ALA A 307 -22.48 7.96 14.57
C ALA A 307 -21.31 8.91 14.74
N ALA A 308 -20.39 8.64 15.66
CA ALA A 308 -19.20 9.48 15.85
C ALA A 308 -18.33 9.52 14.59
N THR A 309 -18.11 8.38 13.93
CA THR A 309 -17.32 8.31 12.70
C THR A 309 -18.05 9.02 11.54
N THR A 310 -19.37 8.88 11.43
CA THR A 310 -20.20 9.63 10.47
C THR A 310 -20.09 11.13 10.69
N LEU A 311 -20.14 11.60 11.95
CA LEU A 311 -20.03 13.03 12.25
C LEU A 311 -18.66 13.59 11.84
N VAL A 312 -17.58 12.87 12.13
CA VAL A 312 -16.22 13.26 11.71
C VAL A 312 -16.10 13.23 10.18
N ALA A 313 -16.64 12.20 9.52
CA ALA A 313 -16.65 12.08 8.06
C ALA A 313 -17.43 13.23 7.39
N LEU A 314 -18.62 13.56 7.89
CA LEU A 314 -19.42 14.68 7.39
C LEU A 314 -18.72 16.02 7.62
N ALA A 315 -18.17 16.25 8.82
CA ALA A 315 -17.45 17.47 9.13
C ALA A 315 -16.23 17.66 8.21
N TRP A 316 -15.45 16.60 7.99
CA TRP A 316 -14.30 16.65 7.09
C TRP A 316 -14.71 16.82 5.63
N SER A 317 -15.68 16.04 5.15
CA SER A 317 -16.20 16.16 3.79
C SER A 317 -16.81 17.54 3.51
N ALA A 318 -17.42 18.20 4.50
CA ALA A 318 -17.94 19.55 4.35
C ALA A 318 -16.83 20.58 4.09
N LEU A 319 -15.63 20.39 4.66
CA LEU A 319 -14.47 21.27 4.41
C LEU A 319 -13.91 21.12 2.98
N VAL A 320 -14.14 19.98 2.33
CA VAL A 320 -13.56 19.60 1.02
C VAL A 320 -14.64 19.46 -0.07
N ALA A 321 -15.90 19.79 0.25
CA ALA A 321 -17.06 19.46 -0.57
C ALA A 321 -17.01 19.98 -2.03
N PRO A 322 -16.58 21.23 -2.31
CA PRO A 322 -16.48 21.71 -3.69
C PRO A 322 -15.51 20.88 -4.54
N LEU A 323 -14.38 20.48 -3.95
CA LEU A 323 -13.36 19.66 -4.62
C LEU A 323 -13.85 18.22 -4.84
N LEU A 324 -14.54 17.63 -3.86
CA LEU A 324 -15.10 16.29 -3.99
C LEU A 324 -16.16 16.20 -5.09
N ALA A 325 -16.99 17.24 -5.26
CA ALA A 325 -17.99 17.29 -6.31
C ALA A 325 -17.35 17.33 -7.70
N GLY A 326 -16.32 18.16 -7.91
CA GLY A 326 -15.58 18.24 -9.16
C GLY A 326 -14.74 16.99 -9.46
N TYR A 327 -14.19 16.35 -8.42
CA TYR A 327 -13.35 15.16 -8.56
C TYR A 327 -14.15 13.87 -8.78
N LEU A 328 -15.24 13.66 -8.02
CA LEU A 328 -16.04 12.43 -8.09
C LEU A 328 -17.16 12.50 -9.13
N GLY A 329 -17.66 13.70 -9.44
CA GLY A 329 -18.76 13.92 -10.39
C GLY A 329 -18.53 13.25 -11.75
N PRO A 330 -17.37 13.49 -12.41
CA PRO A 330 -17.05 12.85 -13.69
C PRO A 330 -17.00 11.33 -13.59
N VAL A 331 -16.33 10.77 -12.57
CA VAL A 331 -16.20 9.32 -12.37
C VAL A 331 -17.57 8.62 -12.26
N PHE A 332 -18.52 9.23 -11.53
CA PHE A 332 -19.88 8.70 -11.43
C PHE A 332 -20.68 8.92 -12.71
N GLY A 333 -20.46 10.02 -13.44
CA GLY A 333 -21.05 10.29 -14.75
C GLY A 333 -20.65 9.22 -15.78
N SER A 334 -19.34 9.00 -15.95
CA SER A 334 -18.76 8.01 -16.86
C SER A 334 -19.26 6.59 -16.54
N ALA A 335 -19.38 6.25 -15.25
CA ALA A 335 -19.88 4.94 -14.83
C ALA A 335 -21.35 4.71 -15.22
N VAL A 336 -22.19 5.75 -15.18
CA VAL A 336 -23.60 5.66 -15.57
C VAL A 336 -23.74 5.56 -17.08
N GLU A 337 -22.96 6.35 -17.83
CA GLU A 337 -22.94 6.35 -19.29
C GLU A 337 -22.46 5.00 -19.86
N GLU A 338 -21.38 4.42 -19.32
CA GLU A 338 -20.91 3.10 -19.75
C GLU A 338 -21.90 1.96 -19.43
N VAL A 339 -22.57 2.01 -18.28
CA VAL A 339 -23.60 1.02 -17.93
C VAL A 339 -24.81 1.12 -18.87
N ALA A 340 -25.16 2.34 -19.32
CA ALA A 340 -26.18 2.54 -20.34
C ALA A 340 -25.75 2.01 -21.72
N GLY A 341 -24.49 2.25 -22.13
CA GLY A 341 -23.92 1.71 -23.38
C GLY A 341 -23.85 0.18 -23.41
N LEU A 342 -23.46 -0.45 -22.29
CA LEU A 342 -23.50 -1.92 -22.13
C LEU A 342 -24.90 -2.50 -22.25
N ALA A 343 -25.92 -1.79 -21.74
CA ALA A 343 -27.32 -2.18 -21.89
C ALA A 343 -27.84 -1.98 -23.33
N GLY A 344 -27.22 -1.08 -24.10
CA GLY A 344 -27.48 -0.83 -25.51
C GLY A 344 -26.75 -1.80 -26.48
N GLY A 345 -25.84 -2.64 -25.98
CA GLY A 345 -25.09 -3.60 -26.80
C GLY A 345 -23.89 -2.98 -27.54
N GLU A 346 -23.40 -1.83 -27.10
CA GLU A 346 -22.21 -1.18 -27.68
C GLU A 346 -20.93 -1.90 -27.25
N ASP A 347 -19.99 -2.04 -28.18
CA ASP A 347 -18.70 -2.67 -27.94
C ASP A 347 -17.81 -1.71 -27.14
N THR A 348 -17.44 -2.07 -25.91
CA THR A 348 -16.77 -1.16 -24.95
C THR A 348 -15.26 -0.99 -25.18
N GLY A 349 -14.72 -1.55 -26.28
CA GLY A 349 -13.33 -1.37 -26.70
C GLY A 349 -12.26 -1.95 -25.76
N ARG A 350 -12.63 -2.63 -24.66
CA ARG A 350 -11.69 -3.27 -23.73
C ARG A 350 -11.28 -4.65 -24.22
N GLN A 351 -10.05 -4.78 -24.74
CA GLN A 351 -9.45 -6.08 -25.02
C GLN A 351 -8.93 -6.73 -23.73
N LEU A 352 -9.41 -7.95 -23.43
CA LEU A 352 -8.93 -8.73 -22.28
C LEU A 352 -7.60 -9.43 -22.61
N PHE A 353 -6.71 -9.52 -21.62
CA PHE A 353 -5.42 -10.24 -21.72
C PHE A 353 -4.44 -9.69 -22.78
N ALA A 354 -4.59 -8.42 -23.13
CA ALA A 354 -3.62 -7.63 -23.85
C ALA A 354 -3.44 -6.28 -23.15
N ASP A 355 -2.21 -5.76 -23.11
CA ASP A 355 -2.00 -4.36 -22.77
C ASP A 355 -2.38 -3.45 -23.96
N LYS A 356 -2.35 -2.13 -23.74
CA LYS A 356 -2.80 -1.15 -24.75
C LYS A 356 -1.85 -1.01 -25.94
N SER A 357 -0.64 -1.57 -25.85
CA SER A 357 0.30 -1.69 -26.97
C SER A 357 0.11 -2.97 -27.79
N GLY A 358 -0.77 -3.88 -27.35
CA GLY A 358 -1.02 -5.17 -28.00
C GLY A 358 -0.20 -6.34 -27.44
N TYR A 359 0.54 -6.17 -26.34
CA TYR A 359 1.25 -7.27 -25.70
C TYR A 359 0.27 -8.23 -25.04
N ALA A 360 0.25 -9.47 -25.54
CA ALA A 360 -0.63 -10.51 -25.06
C ALA A 360 -0.07 -11.17 -23.77
N THR A 361 -0.88 -11.21 -22.70
CA THR A 361 -0.54 -11.95 -21.48
C THR A 361 -0.25 -13.42 -21.80
N PRO A 362 0.84 -14.03 -21.30
CA PRO A 362 1.16 -15.43 -21.57
C PRO A 362 0.05 -16.42 -21.17
N LEU A 363 -0.12 -17.51 -21.93
CA LEU A 363 -1.20 -18.48 -21.70
C LEU A 363 -1.21 -19.10 -20.30
N TRP A 364 -0.04 -19.37 -19.73
CA TRP A 364 0.07 -19.96 -18.40
C TRP A 364 -0.32 -18.97 -17.30
N GLU A 365 -0.10 -17.66 -17.51
CA GLU A 365 -0.55 -16.61 -16.60
C GLU A 365 -2.07 -16.48 -16.65
N ARG A 366 -2.65 -16.47 -17.86
CA ARG A 366 -4.10 -16.53 -18.04
C ARG A 366 -4.68 -17.74 -17.31
N GLY A 367 -4.08 -18.92 -17.50
CA GLY A 367 -4.47 -20.15 -16.82
C GLY A 367 -4.40 -20.05 -15.30
N THR A 368 -3.37 -19.38 -14.76
CA THR A 368 -3.19 -19.18 -13.31
C THR A 368 -4.22 -18.20 -12.75
N MET A 369 -4.50 -17.09 -13.44
CA MET A 369 -5.54 -16.13 -13.08
C MET A 369 -6.91 -16.78 -13.07
N PHE A 370 -7.31 -17.42 -14.16
CA PHE A 370 -8.59 -18.13 -14.26
C PHE A 370 -8.68 -19.26 -13.23
N GLY A 371 -7.60 -20.03 -13.05
CA GLY A 371 -7.51 -21.07 -12.03
C GLY A 371 -7.78 -20.52 -10.63
N SER A 372 -7.19 -19.38 -10.27
CA SER A 372 -7.44 -18.70 -8.99
C SER A 372 -8.90 -18.24 -8.86
N MET A 373 -9.48 -17.63 -9.91
CA MET A 373 -10.89 -17.22 -9.90
C MET A 373 -11.84 -18.40 -9.69
N LEU A 374 -11.62 -19.49 -10.43
CA LEU A 374 -12.43 -20.71 -10.33
C LEU A 374 -12.27 -21.38 -8.95
N LEU A 375 -11.05 -21.42 -8.41
CA LEU A 375 -10.81 -21.93 -7.06
C LEU A 375 -11.50 -21.08 -5.99
N TRP A 376 -11.47 -19.76 -6.11
CA TRP A 376 -12.23 -18.87 -5.22
C TRP A 376 -13.73 -19.16 -5.26
N CYS A 377 -14.32 -19.30 -6.44
CA CYS A 377 -15.74 -19.66 -6.59
C CYS A 377 -16.04 -21.06 -6.01
N ALA A 378 -15.19 -22.06 -6.29
CA ALA A 378 -15.34 -23.43 -5.83
C ALA A 378 -15.22 -23.56 -4.31
N LEU A 379 -14.37 -22.74 -3.66
CA LEU A 379 -14.26 -22.66 -2.21
C LEU A 379 -15.42 -21.87 -1.59
N LEU A 380 -15.84 -20.79 -2.25
CA LEU A 380 -16.89 -19.90 -1.75
C LEU A 380 -18.25 -20.58 -1.74
N ALA A 381 -18.63 -21.33 -2.78
CA ALA A 381 -19.96 -21.96 -2.88
C ALA A 381 -20.32 -22.84 -1.65
N PRO A 382 -19.52 -23.85 -1.25
CA PRO A 382 -19.81 -24.65 -0.06
C PRO A 382 -19.64 -23.85 1.24
N ALA A 383 -18.67 -22.91 1.30
CA ALA A 383 -18.45 -22.08 2.47
C ALA A 383 -19.64 -21.15 2.76
N ALA A 384 -20.16 -20.48 1.73
CA ALA A 384 -21.33 -19.63 1.77
C ALA A 384 -22.58 -20.44 2.15
N TRP A 385 -22.78 -21.62 1.56
CA TRP A 385 -23.88 -22.52 1.93
C TRP A 385 -23.85 -22.91 3.42
N TRP A 386 -22.68 -23.25 3.96
CA TRP A 386 -22.55 -23.60 5.37
C TRP A 386 -22.73 -22.39 6.29
N ALA A 387 -22.27 -21.21 5.88
CA ALA A 387 -22.48 -19.96 6.60
C ALA A 387 -23.97 -19.56 6.62
N LEU A 388 -24.67 -19.69 5.49
CA LEU A 388 -26.12 -19.49 5.36
C LEU A 388 -26.90 -20.33 6.37
N ARG A 389 -26.55 -21.62 6.46
CA ARG A 389 -27.13 -22.59 7.40
C ARG A 389 -26.70 -22.38 8.86
N GLY A 390 -25.79 -21.44 9.13
CA GLY A 390 -25.28 -21.12 10.46
C GLY A 390 -24.37 -22.20 11.06
N ARG A 391 -23.65 -22.95 10.22
CA ARG A 391 -22.76 -24.06 10.62
C ARG A 391 -21.31 -23.61 10.86
N THR A 392 -20.87 -22.54 10.20
CA THR A 392 -19.49 -22.01 10.26
C THR A 392 -19.43 -20.67 10.96
N LEU A 393 -20.20 -19.71 10.46
CA LEU A 393 -20.54 -18.47 11.15
C LEU A 393 -21.78 -18.74 11.99
N GLY A 394 -21.78 -18.28 13.24
CA GLY A 394 -22.89 -18.61 14.13
C GLY A 394 -24.23 -17.95 13.73
N ARG A 395 -25.31 -18.29 14.43
CA ARG A 395 -26.69 -18.19 13.90
C ARG A 395 -27.37 -16.82 13.95
N SER A 396 -26.65 -15.75 14.28
CA SER A 396 -27.24 -14.40 14.28
C SER A 396 -27.47 -13.87 12.86
N LEU A 397 -28.27 -12.79 12.73
CA LEU A 397 -28.41 -12.08 11.45
C LEU A 397 -27.11 -11.37 11.02
N ALA A 398 -26.21 -11.04 11.96
CA ALA A 398 -24.95 -10.38 11.64
C ALA A 398 -24.06 -11.20 10.69
N ARG A 399 -24.26 -12.52 10.58
CA ARG A 399 -23.55 -13.37 9.60
C ARG A 399 -23.83 -13.00 8.14
N PHE A 400 -24.99 -12.38 7.86
CA PHE A 400 -25.37 -12.01 6.50
C PHE A 400 -24.54 -10.86 5.95
N LEU A 401 -23.96 -10.00 6.80
CA LEU A 401 -23.10 -8.90 6.36
C LEU A 401 -21.83 -9.41 5.64
N PRO A 402 -20.93 -10.20 6.27
CA PRO A 402 -19.78 -10.75 5.57
C PRO A 402 -20.17 -11.75 4.47
N LEU A 403 -21.31 -12.43 4.60
CA LEU A 403 -21.77 -13.34 3.55
C LEU A 403 -22.18 -12.60 2.28
N ALA A 404 -23.00 -11.55 2.39
CA ALA A 404 -23.44 -10.76 1.25
C ALA A 404 -22.23 -10.13 0.53
N LEU A 405 -21.28 -9.59 1.29
CA LEU A 405 -20.06 -9.03 0.74
C LEU A 405 -19.18 -10.09 0.05
N ALA A 406 -19.02 -11.28 0.64
CA ALA A 406 -18.27 -12.37 0.00
C ALA A 406 -18.95 -12.85 -1.29
N CYS A 407 -20.28 -12.93 -1.31
CA CYS A 407 -21.07 -13.32 -2.48
C CYS A 407 -21.09 -12.26 -3.59
N ALA A 408 -20.56 -11.05 -3.36
CA ALA A 408 -20.38 -10.03 -4.40
C ALA A 408 -19.17 -10.30 -5.30
N TYR A 409 -18.29 -11.25 -4.96
CA TYR A 409 -17.08 -11.55 -5.74
C TYR A 409 -17.35 -11.88 -7.22
N PRO A 410 -18.33 -12.73 -7.60
CA PRO A 410 -18.62 -12.98 -9.01
C PRO A 410 -19.00 -11.71 -9.78
N ALA A 411 -19.65 -10.73 -9.13
CA ALA A 411 -19.96 -9.45 -9.76
C ALA A 411 -18.67 -8.66 -10.09
N THR A 412 -17.64 -8.74 -9.25
CA THR A 412 -16.33 -8.12 -9.56
C THR A 412 -15.63 -8.78 -10.73
N LEU A 413 -15.90 -10.06 -11.01
CA LEU A 413 -15.37 -10.74 -12.20
C LEU A 413 -16.10 -10.28 -13.46
N LEU A 414 -17.43 -10.11 -13.38
CA LEU A 414 -18.24 -9.57 -14.48
C LEU A 414 -17.91 -8.10 -14.76
N ALA A 415 -17.57 -7.33 -13.74
CA ALA A 415 -17.18 -5.93 -13.89
C ALA A 415 -15.94 -5.75 -14.78
N ARG A 416 -15.07 -6.78 -14.91
CA ARG A 416 -13.85 -6.73 -15.74
C ARG A 416 -14.11 -6.60 -17.24
N PHE A 417 -15.34 -6.85 -17.69
CA PHE A 417 -15.75 -6.70 -19.08
C PHE A 417 -16.10 -5.25 -19.47
N SER A 418 -16.12 -4.30 -18.51
CA SER A 418 -16.25 -2.87 -18.80
C SER A 418 -15.06 -2.08 -18.21
N PRO A 419 -14.55 -1.05 -18.90
CA PRO A 419 -13.53 -0.14 -18.38
C PRO A 419 -13.88 0.42 -17.00
N THR A 420 -14.96 1.19 -16.87
CA THR A 420 -15.32 1.88 -15.62
C THR A 420 -15.82 0.90 -14.55
N ALA A 421 -16.59 -0.12 -14.92
CA ALA A 421 -17.03 -1.12 -13.94
C ALA A 421 -15.84 -1.87 -13.35
N SER A 422 -14.80 -2.15 -14.16
CA SER A 422 -13.57 -2.79 -13.68
C SER A 422 -12.88 -1.94 -12.64
N ASP A 423 -12.80 -0.62 -12.81
CA ASP A 423 -12.17 0.28 -11.84
C ASP A 423 -12.91 0.25 -10.49
N ILE A 424 -14.25 0.26 -10.53
CA ILE A 424 -15.09 0.12 -9.33
C ILE A 424 -14.87 -1.26 -8.68
N GLY A 425 -14.86 -2.32 -9.48
CA GLY A 425 -14.65 -3.70 -9.03
C GLY A 425 -13.28 -3.90 -8.39
N GLU A 426 -12.25 -3.30 -8.96
CA GLU A 426 -10.87 -3.35 -8.46
C GLU A 426 -10.70 -2.58 -7.16
N ARG A 427 -11.38 -1.43 -6.98
CA ARG A 427 -11.42 -0.72 -5.70
C ARG A 427 -12.18 -1.49 -4.62
N ALA A 428 -13.26 -2.19 -5.00
CA ALA A 428 -14.09 -2.96 -4.06
C ALA A 428 -13.43 -4.26 -3.58
N ILE A 429 -12.50 -4.84 -4.35
CA ILE A 429 -11.97 -6.19 -4.09
C ILE A 429 -11.21 -6.28 -2.76
N SER A 430 -10.59 -5.21 -2.28
CA SER A 430 -9.92 -5.15 -0.96
C SER A 430 -10.89 -5.51 0.19
N PHE A 431 -12.16 -5.12 0.07
CA PHE A 431 -13.20 -5.37 1.07
C PHE A 431 -13.89 -6.72 0.84
N ILE A 432 -14.18 -7.05 -0.42
CA ILE A 432 -14.80 -8.32 -0.80
C ILE A 432 -13.89 -9.49 -0.44
N ALA A 433 -12.60 -9.41 -0.75
CA ALA A 433 -11.63 -10.47 -0.43
C ALA A 433 -11.50 -10.68 1.09
N MET A 434 -11.67 -9.64 1.91
CA MET A 434 -11.69 -9.76 3.37
C MET A 434 -12.84 -10.65 3.85
N ALA A 435 -14.04 -10.38 3.31
CA ALA A 435 -15.23 -11.16 3.60
C ALA A 435 -15.13 -12.60 3.08
N MET A 436 -14.61 -12.77 1.86
CA MET A 436 -14.31 -14.09 1.29
C MET A 436 -13.33 -14.87 2.17
N ALA A 437 -12.22 -14.25 2.58
CA ALA A 437 -11.22 -14.87 3.45
C ALA A 437 -11.84 -15.35 4.76
N LEU A 438 -12.70 -14.55 5.40
CA LEU A 438 -13.44 -14.95 6.61
C LEU A 438 -14.36 -16.16 6.34
N VAL A 439 -15.23 -16.08 5.33
CA VAL A 439 -16.25 -17.10 5.04
C VAL A 439 -15.59 -18.42 4.65
N VAL A 440 -14.61 -18.38 3.74
CA VAL A 440 -13.87 -19.55 3.26
C VAL A 440 -12.99 -20.14 4.36
N ALA A 441 -12.24 -19.33 5.11
CA ALA A 441 -11.40 -19.86 6.19
C ALA A 441 -12.22 -20.56 7.27
N ALA A 442 -13.38 -20.01 7.65
CA ALA A 442 -14.27 -20.63 8.63
C ALA A 442 -14.75 -22.03 8.20
N TRP A 443 -14.89 -22.27 6.90
CA TRP A 443 -15.29 -23.55 6.34
C TRP A 443 -14.11 -24.50 6.12
N VAL A 444 -13.04 -24.03 5.46
CA VAL A 444 -11.96 -24.90 4.95
C VAL A 444 -11.18 -25.56 6.09
N VAL A 445 -10.98 -24.87 7.23
CA VAL A 445 -10.21 -25.41 8.36
C VAL A 445 -10.78 -26.68 8.98
N ARG A 446 -12.06 -26.97 8.74
CA ARG A 446 -12.73 -28.21 9.17
C ARG A 446 -12.37 -29.42 8.30
N HIS A 447 -11.79 -29.17 7.13
CA HIS A 447 -11.52 -30.17 6.10
C HIS A 447 -10.02 -30.32 5.83
N LEU A 448 -9.20 -29.31 6.17
CA LEU A 448 -7.75 -29.28 5.90
C LEU A 448 -6.98 -30.50 6.40
N ASP A 449 -7.38 -31.13 7.51
CA ASP A 449 -6.66 -32.30 8.05
C ASP A 449 -6.79 -33.55 7.16
N ARG A 450 -7.72 -33.55 6.19
CA ARG A 450 -7.90 -34.62 5.21
C ARG A 450 -7.21 -34.34 3.87
N VAL A 451 -6.66 -33.15 3.69
CA VAL A 451 -6.07 -32.71 2.42
C VAL A 451 -4.56 -32.90 2.49
N PRO A 452 -3.92 -33.55 1.50
CA PRO A 452 -2.46 -33.67 1.46
C PRO A 452 -1.78 -32.31 1.54
N SER A 453 -0.72 -32.20 2.33
CA SER A 453 -0.01 -30.94 2.56
C SER A 453 0.56 -30.32 1.27
N ALA A 454 0.98 -31.16 0.32
CA ALA A 454 1.44 -30.72 -1.00
C ALA A 454 0.30 -30.05 -1.80
N LEU A 455 -0.92 -30.61 -1.74
CA LEU A 455 -2.08 -30.02 -2.39
C LEU A 455 -2.46 -28.68 -1.76
N VAL A 456 -2.40 -28.58 -0.42
CA VAL A 456 -2.64 -27.31 0.28
C VAL A 456 -1.63 -26.23 -0.14
N ALA A 457 -0.35 -26.57 -0.21
CA ALA A 457 0.69 -25.65 -0.67
C ALA A 457 0.46 -25.23 -2.14
N ALA A 458 0.16 -26.19 -3.02
CA ALA A 458 -0.13 -25.92 -4.43
C ALA A 458 -1.36 -25.03 -4.62
N THR A 459 -2.47 -25.30 -3.92
CA THR A 459 -3.67 -24.44 -3.95
C THR A 459 -3.37 -23.04 -3.42
N GLY A 460 -2.56 -22.93 -2.36
CA GLY A 460 -2.09 -21.64 -1.84
C GLY A 460 -1.30 -20.86 -2.88
N VAL A 461 -0.36 -21.52 -3.58
CA VAL A 461 0.41 -20.92 -4.68
C VAL A 461 -0.51 -20.43 -5.78
N VAL A 462 -1.43 -21.26 -6.29
CA VAL A 462 -2.33 -20.84 -7.38
C VAL A 462 -3.21 -19.65 -6.97
N LEU A 463 -3.78 -19.67 -5.75
CA LEU A 463 -4.61 -18.57 -5.27
C LEU A 463 -3.83 -17.26 -5.15
N VAL A 464 -2.69 -17.28 -4.42
CA VAL A 464 -1.91 -16.07 -4.15
C VAL A 464 -1.18 -15.57 -5.39
N MET A 465 -0.61 -16.48 -6.20
CA MET A 465 0.00 -16.11 -7.48
C MET A 465 -1.06 -15.55 -8.44
N GLY A 466 -2.23 -16.18 -8.55
CA GLY A 466 -3.30 -15.67 -9.40
C GLY A 466 -3.79 -14.29 -8.97
N GLY A 467 -3.90 -14.02 -7.66
CA GLY A 467 -4.14 -12.67 -7.14
C GLY A 467 -3.03 -11.69 -7.52
N THR A 468 -1.77 -12.09 -7.34
CA THR A 468 -0.59 -11.29 -7.67
C THR A 468 -0.52 -10.94 -9.15
N ILE A 469 -0.80 -11.88 -10.05
CA ILE A 469 -0.87 -11.62 -11.49
C ILE A 469 -2.05 -10.69 -11.79
N LEU A 470 -3.23 -10.95 -11.20
CA LEU A 470 -4.44 -10.18 -11.47
C LEU A 470 -4.37 -8.71 -11.06
N GLY A 471 -3.71 -8.40 -9.95
CA GLY A 471 -3.60 -7.03 -9.46
C GLY A 471 -2.22 -6.39 -9.63
N GLY A 472 -1.19 -7.20 -9.88
CA GLY A 472 0.15 -6.71 -10.20
C GLY A 472 0.21 -6.06 -11.56
N GLY A 473 -0.63 -6.49 -12.52
CA GLY A 473 -0.66 -5.97 -13.88
C GLY A 473 0.23 -6.76 -14.85
N PRO A 474 0.57 -6.19 -16.02
CA PRO A 474 1.40 -6.84 -17.05
C PRO A 474 2.83 -7.11 -16.58
N ASP A 475 3.61 -7.90 -17.33
CA ASP A 475 4.98 -8.30 -16.94
C ASP A 475 5.91 -7.14 -16.59
N TRP A 476 5.87 -6.06 -17.38
CA TRP A 476 6.67 -4.86 -17.19
C TRP A 476 6.37 -4.14 -15.86
N SER A 477 5.25 -4.47 -15.21
CA SER A 477 4.87 -3.92 -13.89
C SER A 477 5.37 -4.74 -12.70
N ARG A 478 5.74 -6.01 -12.88
CA ARG A 478 6.14 -6.88 -11.76
C ARG A 478 7.64 -6.92 -11.52
N VAL A 479 8.42 -6.71 -12.58
CA VAL A 479 9.89 -6.71 -12.54
C VAL A 479 10.44 -5.45 -13.23
N PRO A 480 11.56 -4.89 -12.75
CA PRO A 480 12.25 -3.82 -13.46
C PRO A 480 12.83 -4.33 -14.78
N GLY A 481 13.25 -3.40 -15.64
CA GLY A 481 13.98 -3.71 -16.87
C GLY A 481 14.21 -2.47 -17.73
N PRO A 482 14.60 -2.65 -19.01
CA PRO A 482 14.87 -1.57 -19.94
C PRO A 482 13.75 -0.54 -20.02
N TYR A 483 14.07 0.70 -20.40
CA TYR A 483 13.05 1.72 -20.62
C TYR A 483 11.95 1.23 -21.57
N GLU A 484 10.69 1.43 -21.18
CA GLU A 484 9.52 1.22 -22.05
C GLU A 484 8.66 2.49 -22.08
N PRO A 485 8.27 2.98 -23.27
CA PRO A 485 7.41 4.16 -23.42
C PRO A 485 6.07 4.01 -22.69
N ALA A 486 5.72 5.01 -21.87
CA ALA A 486 4.48 5.09 -21.11
C ALA A 486 4.07 3.79 -20.39
N ALA A 487 5.05 3.11 -19.79
CA ALA A 487 4.95 1.90 -18.98
C ALA A 487 5.17 2.21 -17.49
N GLU A 488 4.60 3.32 -17.01
CA GLU A 488 4.74 3.82 -15.65
C GLU A 488 6.18 3.75 -15.11
N GLN A 489 6.47 2.91 -14.10
CA GLN A 489 7.79 2.81 -13.50
C GLN A 489 8.89 2.37 -14.48
N ARG A 490 8.53 1.71 -15.59
CA ARG A 490 9.46 1.34 -16.66
C ARG A 490 9.79 2.50 -17.59
N SER A 491 9.09 3.63 -17.45
CA SER A 491 9.42 4.89 -18.13
C SER A 491 10.27 5.82 -17.25
N ILE A 492 10.67 5.37 -16.06
CA ILE A 492 11.59 6.12 -15.19
C ILE A 492 12.92 5.38 -15.19
N ASP A 493 13.93 5.98 -15.82
CA ASP A 493 15.30 5.48 -15.88
C ASP A 493 16.31 6.55 -15.44
N GLU A 494 17.59 6.26 -15.60
CA GLU A 494 18.72 7.14 -15.29
C GLU A 494 18.64 8.51 -15.98
N SER A 495 18.11 8.58 -17.21
CA SER A 495 17.94 9.85 -17.95
C SER A 495 16.80 10.67 -17.34
N THR A 496 15.66 10.03 -17.07
CA THR A 496 14.50 10.68 -16.44
C THR A 496 14.86 11.23 -15.05
N VAL A 497 15.63 10.48 -14.26
CA VAL A 497 16.12 10.93 -12.95
C VAL A 497 17.11 12.09 -13.10
N ALA A 498 18.05 12.03 -14.06
CA ALA A 498 18.98 13.12 -14.32
C ALA A 498 18.26 14.43 -14.68
N LEU A 499 17.21 14.35 -15.51
CA LEU A 499 16.39 15.49 -15.86
C LEU A 499 15.68 16.09 -14.64
N ALA A 500 15.07 15.27 -13.80
CA ALA A 500 14.41 15.75 -12.59
C ALA A 500 15.38 16.46 -11.63
N ARG A 501 16.63 15.98 -11.54
CA ARG A 501 17.71 16.65 -10.79
C ARG A 501 18.17 17.96 -11.42
N TRP A 502 18.16 18.02 -12.75
CA TRP A 502 18.47 19.24 -13.48
C TRP A 502 17.42 20.33 -13.20
N PHE A 503 16.13 19.97 -13.20
CA PHE A 503 15.06 20.88 -12.77
C PHE A 503 15.22 21.30 -11.31
N ASP A 504 15.55 20.37 -10.40
CA ASP A 504 15.81 20.71 -8.98
C ASP A 504 16.92 21.77 -8.90
N ARG A 505 18.05 21.56 -9.58
CA ARG A 505 19.18 22.47 -9.51
C ARG A 505 18.93 23.84 -10.15
N TYR A 506 18.27 23.87 -11.31
CA TYR A 506 18.28 25.04 -12.18
C TYR A 506 16.94 25.76 -12.35
N ALA A 507 15.81 25.07 -12.22
CA ALA A 507 14.51 25.68 -12.44
C ALA A 507 14.11 26.59 -11.25
N PRO A 508 13.58 27.79 -11.51
CA PRO A 508 13.01 28.63 -10.46
C PRO A 508 11.91 27.89 -9.67
N PRO A 509 11.84 28.09 -8.34
CA PRO A 509 10.74 27.57 -7.52
C PRO A 509 9.36 28.00 -8.04
N GLY A 510 8.40 27.08 -8.07
CA GLY A 510 7.04 27.32 -8.55
C GLY A 510 6.89 27.35 -10.08
N SER A 511 7.93 27.01 -10.84
CA SER A 511 7.83 26.96 -12.30
C SER A 511 6.82 25.91 -12.78
N VAL A 512 6.17 26.18 -13.92
CA VAL A 512 5.15 25.32 -14.50
C VAL A 512 5.71 24.54 -15.69
N VAL A 513 5.67 23.21 -15.59
CA VAL A 513 6.25 22.30 -16.60
C VAL A 513 5.14 21.52 -17.30
N ALA A 514 5.03 21.66 -18.62
CA ALA A 514 4.21 20.81 -19.46
C ALA A 514 5.04 19.63 -19.98
N ALA A 515 4.57 18.41 -19.75
CA ALA A 515 5.28 17.19 -20.15
C ALA A 515 4.31 16.01 -20.37
N ASP A 516 4.83 14.84 -20.74
CA ASP A 516 4.06 13.60 -20.73
C ASP A 516 3.69 13.18 -19.29
N LEU A 517 2.84 12.16 -19.15
CA LEU A 517 2.37 11.68 -17.83
C LEU A 517 3.51 11.24 -16.90
N THR A 518 4.60 10.70 -17.45
CA THR A 518 5.75 10.22 -16.66
C THR A 518 6.59 11.38 -16.15
N LEU A 519 6.92 12.36 -16.99
CA LEU A 519 7.70 13.51 -16.57
C LEU A 519 6.89 14.43 -15.64
N SER A 520 5.60 14.62 -15.92
CA SER A 520 4.68 15.43 -15.11
C SER A 520 4.56 14.94 -13.67
N ARG A 521 4.71 13.64 -13.41
CA ARG A 521 4.75 13.08 -12.04
C ARG A 521 6.16 12.97 -11.47
N THR A 522 7.19 12.81 -12.30
CA THR A 522 8.55 12.54 -11.82
C THR A 522 9.26 13.82 -11.44
N ILE A 523 9.22 14.87 -12.27
CA ILE A 523 9.95 16.12 -12.00
C ILE A 523 9.54 16.76 -10.66
N PRO A 524 8.23 16.87 -10.32
CA PRO A 524 7.81 17.45 -9.03
C PRO A 524 8.20 16.64 -7.78
N THR A 525 8.72 15.41 -7.95
CA THR A 525 9.27 14.62 -6.83
C THR A 525 10.72 14.95 -6.52
N TYR A 526 11.35 15.81 -7.32
CA TYR A 526 12.74 16.27 -7.14
C TYR A 526 12.82 17.79 -7.02
N ALA A 527 12.00 18.51 -7.80
CA ALA A 527 12.05 19.95 -7.93
C ALA A 527 10.74 20.59 -7.43
N ASP A 528 10.87 21.78 -6.85
CA ASP A 528 9.75 22.66 -6.54
C ASP A 528 9.17 23.29 -7.82
N VAL A 529 8.46 22.47 -8.59
CA VAL A 529 7.76 22.83 -9.83
C VAL A 529 6.37 22.23 -9.84
N ASP A 530 5.46 22.89 -10.58
CA ASP A 530 4.11 22.42 -10.83
C ASP A 530 4.02 21.74 -12.20
N ALA A 531 3.36 20.59 -12.26
CA ALA A 531 2.97 20.01 -13.54
C ALA A 531 1.79 20.81 -14.14
N ALA A 532 1.87 21.14 -15.42
CA ALA A 532 0.76 21.69 -16.16
C ALA A 532 -0.26 20.58 -16.42
N THR A 533 -1.39 20.60 -15.70
CA THR A 533 -2.43 19.57 -15.86
C THR A 533 -3.85 20.13 -15.82
N GLY A 534 -4.75 19.51 -16.57
CA GLY A 534 -6.19 19.82 -16.56
C GLY A 534 -6.81 19.44 -15.22
N VAL A 535 -6.42 18.29 -14.66
CA VAL A 535 -6.86 17.84 -13.34
C VAL A 535 -6.47 18.84 -12.24
N GLY A 536 -5.30 19.47 -12.36
CA GLY A 536 -4.82 20.51 -11.46
C GLY A 536 -5.50 21.87 -11.61
N GLY A 537 -6.54 21.97 -12.45
CA GLY A 537 -7.26 23.22 -12.71
C GLY A 537 -6.60 24.14 -13.75
N ARG A 538 -5.56 23.67 -14.45
CA ARG A 538 -4.98 24.35 -15.62
C ARG A 538 -5.64 23.83 -16.89
N PHE A 539 -4.87 23.16 -17.76
CA PHE A 539 -5.35 22.65 -19.04
C PHE A 539 -4.81 21.27 -19.32
N ASN A 540 -5.60 20.51 -20.07
CA ASN A 540 -5.12 19.26 -20.64
C ASN A 540 -4.00 19.58 -21.63
N VAL A 541 -2.78 19.10 -21.36
CA VAL A 541 -1.60 19.35 -22.19
C VAL A 541 -1.60 18.60 -23.53
N THR A 542 -2.49 17.65 -23.75
CA THR A 542 -2.52 16.83 -24.97
C THR A 542 -2.54 17.65 -26.28
N PRO A 543 -3.36 18.70 -26.43
CA PRO A 543 -3.35 19.53 -27.64
C PRO A 543 -2.01 20.24 -27.88
N LEU A 544 -1.28 20.60 -26.81
CA LEU A 544 0.06 21.20 -26.92
C LEU A 544 1.05 20.22 -27.57
N PHE A 545 0.97 18.93 -27.24
CA PHE A 545 1.86 17.92 -27.79
C PHE A 545 1.42 17.39 -29.16
N THR A 546 0.13 17.34 -29.46
CA THR A 546 -0.35 16.83 -30.76
C THR A 546 -0.50 17.85 -31.87
N ALA A 547 -0.49 19.16 -31.55
CA ALA A 547 -0.43 20.17 -32.59
C ALA A 547 0.81 19.94 -33.47
N PRO A 548 0.71 20.05 -34.81
CA PRO A 548 1.83 19.81 -35.71
C PRO A 548 2.88 20.94 -35.67
N THR A 549 2.47 22.15 -35.28
CA THR A 549 3.31 23.36 -35.21
C THR A 549 2.95 24.18 -33.98
N VAL A 550 3.84 25.09 -33.57
CA VAL A 550 3.55 26.09 -32.53
C VAL A 550 2.82 27.27 -33.19
N ASP A 551 1.50 27.14 -33.32
CA ASP A 551 0.63 28.18 -33.89
C ASP A 551 0.08 29.13 -32.80
N ALA A 552 -0.74 30.11 -33.20
CA ALA A 552 -1.36 31.05 -32.27
C ALA A 552 -2.24 30.36 -31.20
N THR A 553 -2.84 29.21 -31.53
CA THR A 553 -3.61 28.39 -30.60
C THR A 553 -2.71 27.81 -29.51
N THR A 554 -1.61 27.19 -29.92
CA THR A 554 -0.63 26.55 -29.04
C THR A 554 0.08 27.57 -28.16
N ALA A 555 0.52 28.69 -28.75
CA ALA A 555 1.08 29.81 -28.00
C ALA A 555 0.06 30.42 -27.02
N GLY A 556 -1.21 30.52 -27.42
CA GLY A 556 -2.30 30.96 -26.56
C GLY A 556 -2.54 30.05 -25.35
N LEU A 557 -2.36 28.72 -25.50
CA LEU A 557 -2.40 27.79 -24.37
C LEU A 557 -1.22 28.02 -23.40
N ILE A 558 -0.01 28.15 -23.93
CA ILE A 558 1.20 28.43 -23.14
C ILE A 558 1.04 29.74 -22.35
N GLN A 559 0.56 30.80 -22.99
CA GLN A 559 0.31 32.09 -22.36
C GLN A 559 -0.79 32.03 -21.30
N ARG A 560 -1.95 31.45 -21.64
CA ARG A 560 -3.13 31.42 -20.77
C ARG A 560 -2.90 30.64 -19.48
N TYR A 561 -2.08 29.57 -19.54
CA TYR A 561 -1.84 28.69 -18.40
C TYR A 561 -0.44 28.85 -17.79
N GLU A 562 0.27 29.89 -18.21
CA GLU A 562 1.56 30.32 -17.68
C GLU A 562 2.59 29.19 -17.66
N VAL A 563 2.71 28.45 -18.78
CA VAL A 563 3.72 27.39 -18.92
C VAL A 563 5.10 28.03 -19.03
N ASP A 564 6.05 27.54 -18.23
CA ASP A 564 7.45 27.97 -18.26
C ASP A 564 8.31 27.08 -19.15
N PHE A 565 8.11 25.77 -18.99
CA PHE A 565 8.94 24.76 -19.64
C PHE A 565 8.07 23.72 -20.34
N VAL A 566 8.52 23.30 -21.52
CA VAL A 566 8.01 22.08 -22.18
C VAL A 566 9.12 21.04 -22.13
N ALA A 567 8.89 19.96 -21.38
CA ALA A 567 9.82 18.83 -21.27
C ALA A 567 9.33 17.66 -22.13
N VAL A 568 10.23 17.13 -22.96
CA VAL A 568 9.91 16.15 -24.00
C VAL A 568 10.81 14.93 -23.86
N ASP A 569 10.20 13.75 -23.96
CA ASP A 569 10.91 12.49 -24.13
C ASP A 569 10.71 11.95 -25.55
N LEU A 570 11.78 11.97 -26.35
CA LEU A 570 11.75 11.54 -27.75
C LEU A 570 11.52 10.04 -27.90
N ARG A 571 11.70 9.24 -26.84
CA ARG A 571 11.41 7.80 -26.85
C ARG A 571 9.91 7.51 -26.92
N LEU A 572 9.06 8.52 -26.78
CA LEU A 572 7.61 8.40 -27.00
C LEU A 572 7.23 8.53 -28.48
N ALA A 573 8.16 8.97 -29.34
CA ALA A 573 7.89 9.20 -30.75
C ALA A 573 7.47 7.91 -31.45
N ASP A 574 6.31 7.93 -32.10
CA ASP A 574 5.70 6.87 -32.89
C ASP A 574 5.44 5.57 -32.10
N GLU A 575 5.48 5.65 -30.76
CA GLU A 575 5.25 4.54 -29.85
C GLU A 575 3.82 4.52 -29.30
N LEU A 576 3.28 3.32 -29.06
CA LEU A 576 1.98 3.13 -28.42
C LEU A 576 2.12 3.13 -26.90
N SER A 577 1.17 3.78 -26.21
CA SER A 577 1.15 3.74 -24.74
C SER A 577 0.91 2.33 -24.19
N ARG A 578 1.79 1.87 -23.30
CA ARG A 578 1.67 0.59 -22.58
C ARG A 578 0.58 0.65 -21.49
N SER A 579 0.54 1.76 -20.75
CA SER A 579 -0.41 2.00 -19.65
C SER A 579 -1.75 2.58 -20.08
N GLY A 580 -1.85 3.10 -21.31
CA GLY A 580 -3.11 3.49 -21.97
C GLY A 580 -3.25 4.96 -22.34
N ALA A 581 -2.32 5.83 -21.92
CA ALA A 581 -2.22 7.20 -22.40
C ALA A 581 -0.75 7.68 -22.39
N LEU A 582 -0.39 8.60 -23.29
CA LEU A 582 0.91 9.30 -23.27
C LEU A 582 0.81 10.62 -22.47
N PHE A 583 -0.32 11.31 -22.63
CA PHE A 583 -0.66 12.61 -22.04
C PHE A 583 -2.05 12.53 -21.37
N GLU A 584 -2.56 13.64 -20.83
CA GLU A 584 -3.89 13.67 -20.19
C GLU A 584 -5.04 13.39 -21.18
N GLY A 585 -5.99 12.54 -20.81
CA GLY A 585 -7.17 12.28 -21.64
C GLY A 585 -8.21 13.41 -21.58
N SER A 586 -8.85 13.73 -22.70
CA SER A 586 -10.10 14.50 -22.76
C SER A 586 -11.07 13.78 -23.69
N ASP A 587 -12.27 13.46 -23.19
CA ASP A 587 -13.49 12.86 -23.80
C ASP A 587 -13.32 11.64 -24.73
N ASP A 588 -12.29 11.60 -25.56
CA ASP A 588 -11.78 10.43 -26.26
C ASP A 588 -10.47 9.98 -25.61
N TRP A 589 -10.41 8.71 -25.26
CA TRP A 589 -9.35 8.04 -24.49
C TRP A 589 -7.92 8.22 -25.04
N GLY A 590 -7.29 9.38 -24.79
CA GLY A 590 -5.86 9.65 -24.94
C GLY A 590 -5.33 9.59 -26.39
N VAL A 591 -4.29 10.36 -26.66
CA VAL A 591 -3.53 10.21 -27.90
C VAL A 591 -2.69 8.93 -27.78
N SER A 592 -2.90 8.00 -28.71
CA SER A 592 -2.23 6.70 -28.70
C SER A 592 -0.81 6.76 -29.28
N THR A 593 -0.50 7.71 -30.15
CA THR A 593 0.83 7.93 -30.73
C THR A 593 1.11 9.42 -30.97
N VAL A 594 2.37 9.83 -30.86
CA VAL A 594 2.84 11.20 -31.16
C VAL A 594 4.09 11.10 -32.00
N SER A 595 4.22 11.90 -33.05
CA SER A 595 5.39 11.85 -33.95
C SER A 595 6.59 12.61 -33.37
N ALA A 596 7.80 12.25 -33.82
CA ALA A 596 9.01 12.99 -33.48
C ALA A 596 8.92 14.48 -33.87
N ALA A 597 8.29 14.80 -35.01
CA ALA A 597 8.09 16.19 -35.45
C ALA A 597 7.19 16.97 -34.47
N GLN A 598 6.10 16.37 -34.02
CA GLN A 598 5.21 16.98 -33.02
C GLN A 598 5.89 17.22 -31.67
N LEU A 599 6.81 16.34 -31.27
CA LEU A 599 7.60 16.49 -30.04
C LEU A 599 8.70 17.55 -30.17
N THR A 600 9.24 17.77 -31.37
CA THR A 600 10.42 18.62 -31.59
C THR A 600 10.11 19.99 -32.19
N LYS A 601 8.87 20.23 -32.62
CA LYS A 601 8.39 21.49 -33.21
C LYS A 601 8.72 22.78 -32.43
N PHE A 602 8.96 22.66 -31.13
CA PHE A 602 9.28 23.79 -30.26
C PHE A 602 10.67 24.39 -30.56
N ALA A 603 11.60 23.60 -31.11
CA ALA A 603 12.95 24.06 -31.43
C ALA A 603 12.98 25.19 -32.47
N ASP A 604 12.00 25.20 -33.39
CA ASP A 604 11.93 26.15 -34.51
C ASP A 604 10.99 27.33 -34.23
N ALA A 605 10.38 27.40 -33.04
CA ALA A 605 9.38 28.41 -32.71
C ALA A 605 10.04 29.72 -32.23
N GLU A 606 9.61 30.85 -32.79
CA GLU A 606 10.08 32.16 -32.35
C GLU A 606 9.68 32.42 -30.88
N GLY A 607 10.62 32.86 -30.06
CA GLY A 607 10.38 33.09 -28.62
C GLY A 607 10.46 31.83 -27.74
N VAL A 608 10.99 30.73 -28.29
CA VAL A 608 11.29 29.50 -27.55
C VAL A 608 12.78 29.20 -27.63
N ASP A 609 13.40 28.91 -26.49
CA ASP A 609 14.81 28.53 -26.41
C ASP A 609 14.94 27.05 -26.08
N THR A 610 15.80 26.33 -26.81
CA THR A 610 16.18 24.96 -26.44
C THR A 610 17.28 25.02 -25.41
N VAL A 611 16.97 24.64 -24.17
CA VAL A 611 17.85 24.82 -22.99
C VAL A 611 18.48 23.51 -22.52
N LEU A 612 17.95 22.39 -23.00
CA LEU A 612 18.56 21.07 -22.87
C LEU A 612 18.22 20.24 -24.12
N ASP A 613 19.25 19.67 -24.76
CA ASP A 613 19.12 18.70 -25.86
C ASP A 613 20.20 17.62 -25.68
N GLU A 614 19.97 16.72 -24.71
CA GLU A 614 20.93 15.69 -24.31
C GLU A 614 20.26 14.33 -24.21
N GLY A 615 20.79 13.34 -24.95
CA GLY A 615 20.23 12.00 -24.99
C GLY A 615 18.78 11.98 -25.52
N PRO A 616 17.86 11.22 -24.90
CA PRO A 616 16.47 11.15 -25.35
C PRO A 616 15.59 12.31 -24.88
N LEU A 617 16.10 13.21 -24.04
CA LEU A 617 15.31 14.23 -23.35
C LEU A 617 15.61 15.62 -23.87
N ARG A 618 14.57 16.42 -24.04
CA ARG A 618 14.66 17.83 -24.43
C ARG A 618 13.87 18.72 -23.50
N VAL A 619 14.38 19.91 -23.22
CA VAL A 619 13.67 20.95 -22.49
C VAL A 619 13.68 22.24 -23.31
N TYR A 620 12.48 22.77 -23.50
CA TYR A 620 12.24 24.05 -24.15
C TYR A 620 11.79 25.07 -23.10
N ASP A 621 12.48 26.21 -23.04
CA ASP A 621 12.03 27.37 -22.29
C ASP A 621 11.07 28.18 -23.17
N VAL A 622 9.80 28.23 -22.76
CA VAL A 622 8.73 28.87 -23.53
C VAL A 622 8.29 30.20 -22.93
N ARG A 623 9.03 30.73 -21.94
CA ARG A 623 8.73 32.00 -21.27
C ARG A 623 8.78 33.20 -22.22
N GLY A 624 9.60 33.13 -23.27
CA GLY A 624 9.66 34.15 -24.32
C GLY A 624 8.31 34.36 -25.02
N LEU A 625 7.52 33.29 -25.21
CA LEU A 625 6.19 33.37 -25.82
C LEU A 625 5.19 34.21 -25.01
N ARG A 626 5.42 34.38 -23.71
CA ARG A 626 4.59 35.22 -22.81
C ARG A 626 5.27 36.54 -22.42
N GLY A 627 6.42 36.86 -23.03
CA GLY A 627 7.21 38.05 -22.72
C GLY A 627 7.83 38.01 -21.31
N ALA A 628 8.00 36.83 -20.72
CA ALA A 628 8.64 36.66 -19.42
C ALA A 628 10.15 36.40 -19.59
N GLU A 629 10.95 36.88 -18.63
CA GLU A 629 12.40 36.70 -18.65
C GLU A 629 12.81 35.25 -18.41
N SER A 630 13.83 34.80 -19.14
CA SER A 630 14.48 33.51 -18.88
C SER A 630 15.40 33.63 -17.66
N THR A 631 14.87 33.33 -16.49
CA THR A 631 15.62 33.31 -15.22
C THR A 631 16.00 31.89 -14.82
N TRP A 632 17.18 31.71 -14.27
CA TRP A 632 17.70 30.44 -13.76
C TRP A 632 18.21 30.60 -12.34
N VAL A 633 18.17 29.53 -11.56
CA VAL A 633 18.87 29.43 -10.28
C VAL A 633 20.02 28.44 -10.40
N ASP A 634 20.99 28.49 -9.49
CA ASP A 634 21.91 27.38 -9.29
C ASP A 634 21.91 27.07 -7.79
N ARG A 635 21.08 26.11 -7.41
CA ARG A 635 21.00 25.65 -6.02
C ARG A 635 21.66 24.28 -5.88
N PRO A 636 22.44 24.03 -4.81
CA PRO A 636 22.89 22.68 -4.53
C PRO A 636 21.65 21.79 -4.41
N SER A 637 21.66 20.66 -5.12
CA SER A 637 20.50 19.78 -5.15
C SER A 637 20.03 19.47 -3.73
N ALA A 638 18.71 19.62 -3.49
CA ALA A 638 18.12 19.35 -2.19
C ALA A 638 18.28 17.87 -1.84
N LEU A 639 17.86 17.43 -0.65
CA LEU A 639 17.89 16.01 -0.26
C LEU A 639 16.91 15.20 -1.12
N LEU A 640 17.31 14.89 -2.35
CA LEU A 640 16.49 14.21 -3.35
C LEU A 640 16.09 12.80 -2.86
N PRO A 641 14.98 12.23 -3.36
CA PRO A 641 14.74 10.79 -3.34
C PRO A 641 15.88 10.09 -4.08
N GLY A 642 16.98 9.79 -3.38
CA GLY A 642 18.25 9.55 -4.08
C GLY A 642 19.50 9.57 -3.22
N THR A 643 19.58 10.53 -2.31
CA THR A 643 20.88 11.01 -1.84
C THR A 643 21.50 10.19 -0.71
N VAL A 644 20.73 9.34 -0.01
CA VAL A 644 21.26 8.49 1.07
C VAL A 644 20.64 7.08 1.09
N HIS A 645 21.00 6.25 0.09
CA HIS A 645 20.35 4.94 -0.11
C HIS A 645 21.01 3.73 0.54
N LEU A 646 22.33 3.67 0.61
CA LEU A 646 23.01 2.58 1.33
C LEU A 646 22.73 2.62 2.84
N ALA A 647 22.59 3.82 3.43
CA ALA A 647 22.26 3.95 4.85
C ALA A 647 20.84 3.46 5.17
N SER A 648 19.90 3.59 4.24
CA SER A 648 18.52 3.07 4.38
C SER A 648 18.50 1.54 4.41
N VAL A 649 19.31 0.92 3.55
CA VAL A 649 19.57 -0.53 3.60
C VAL A 649 20.25 -0.88 4.91
N VAL A 650 21.31 -0.18 5.33
CA VAL A 650 21.99 -0.40 6.61
C VAL A 650 21.04 -0.29 7.80
N LEU A 651 20.12 0.68 7.82
CA LEU A 651 19.11 0.79 8.86
C LEU A 651 18.14 -0.39 8.86
N LEU A 652 17.70 -0.85 7.68
CA LEU A 652 16.87 -2.05 7.58
C LEU A 652 17.65 -3.31 8.03
N LEU A 653 18.93 -3.41 7.68
CA LEU A 653 19.86 -4.45 8.14
C LEU A 653 20.00 -4.42 9.66
N GLU A 654 20.11 -3.24 10.26
CA GLU A 654 20.16 -3.02 11.71
C GLU A 654 18.84 -3.35 12.40
N LEU A 655 17.69 -3.02 11.79
CA LEU A 655 16.37 -3.40 12.28
C LEU A 655 16.17 -4.92 12.24
N LEU A 656 16.58 -5.58 11.16
CA LEU A 656 16.54 -7.04 11.00
C LEU A 656 17.50 -7.74 11.97
N ALA A 657 18.71 -7.21 12.16
CA ALA A 657 19.68 -7.69 13.15
C ALA A 657 19.16 -7.48 14.59
N GLY A 658 18.57 -6.32 14.88
CA GLY A 658 17.93 -6.00 16.16
C GLY A 658 16.74 -6.93 16.46
N LEU A 659 15.94 -7.24 15.45
CA LEU A 659 14.86 -8.22 15.53
C LEU A 659 15.42 -9.61 15.82
N ALA A 660 16.46 -10.07 15.10
CA ALA A 660 17.12 -11.35 15.34
C ALA A 660 17.68 -11.47 16.77
N VAL A 661 18.26 -10.39 17.31
CA VAL A 661 18.74 -10.31 18.69
C VAL A 661 17.57 -10.33 19.69
N ALA A 662 16.45 -9.66 19.39
CA ALA A 662 15.25 -9.69 20.21
C ALA A 662 14.58 -11.08 20.24
N LEU A 663 14.58 -11.78 19.09
CA LEU A 663 14.15 -13.19 18.96
C LEU A 663 15.00 -14.09 19.88
N ARG A 664 16.33 -13.89 19.91
CA ARG A 664 17.27 -14.63 20.79
C ARG A 664 16.98 -14.41 22.27
N ARG A 665 16.82 -13.16 22.72
CA ARG A 665 16.76 -12.83 24.16
C ARG A 665 15.44 -13.24 24.83
N ARG A 666 14.54 -13.95 24.12
CA ARG A 666 13.15 -14.20 24.55
C ARG A 666 12.50 -12.93 25.12
N ARG A 667 12.82 -11.76 24.55
CA ARG A 667 12.16 -10.45 24.85
C ARG A 667 10.94 -10.21 23.95
N LEU A 668 10.66 -11.14 23.04
CA LEU A 668 9.38 -11.41 22.37
C LEU A 668 8.07 -11.41 23.20
N PRO A 669 8.01 -11.55 24.54
CA PRO A 669 6.83 -11.19 25.34
C PRO A 669 6.22 -9.82 25.01
N ARG A 670 6.99 -8.93 24.34
CA ARG A 670 6.45 -7.67 23.77
C ARG A 670 5.52 -7.87 22.57
N LEU A 671 5.73 -8.86 21.69
CA LEU A 671 4.81 -9.14 20.58
C LEU A 671 3.56 -9.90 21.05
N ASP A 672 3.68 -10.72 22.10
CA ASP A 672 2.51 -11.28 22.80
C ASP A 672 1.62 -10.17 23.39
N ALA A 673 2.11 -8.94 23.52
CA ALA A 673 1.29 -7.80 23.88
C ALA A 673 0.26 -7.45 22.80
N LEU A 674 0.52 -7.74 21.52
CA LEU A 674 -0.45 -7.54 20.41
C LEU A 674 -1.68 -8.45 20.55
N LEU A 675 -1.57 -9.57 21.27
CA LEU A 675 -2.71 -10.43 21.62
C LEU A 675 -3.53 -9.88 22.79
N ARG A 676 -3.00 -8.89 23.52
CA ARG A 676 -3.68 -8.22 24.63
C ARG A 676 -4.30 -6.92 24.16
N LEU A 677 -5.36 -6.49 24.85
CA LEU A 677 -6.06 -5.25 24.53
C LEU A 677 -5.12 -4.04 24.44
N ARG A 678 -4.16 -3.91 25.36
CA ARG A 678 -3.21 -2.78 25.34
C ARG A 678 -2.36 -2.73 24.06
N GLY A 679 -1.88 -3.87 23.56
CA GLY A 679 -1.12 -3.89 22.30
C GLY A 679 -2.00 -3.66 21.08
N GLN A 680 -3.25 -4.12 21.10
CA GLN A 680 -4.23 -3.87 20.03
C GLN A 680 -4.58 -2.38 19.93
N VAL A 681 -4.79 -1.72 21.07
CA VAL A 681 -5.01 -0.27 21.12
C VAL A 681 -3.75 0.48 20.71
N ALA A 682 -2.56 0.07 21.16
CA ALA A 682 -1.32 0.68 20.72
C ALA A 682 -1.14 0.60 19.20
N LEU A 683 -1.51 -0.53 18.58
CA LEU A 683 -1.48 -0.70 17.13
C LEU A 683 -2.47 0.23 16.42
N ALA A 684 -3.68 0.39 16.96
CA ALA A 684 -4.69 1.31 16.43
C ALA A 684 -4.35 2.80 16.61
N VAL A 685 -3.49 3.14 17.57
CA VAL A 685 -3.07 4.51 17.85
C VAL A 685 -1.71 4.83 17.24
N ALA A 686 -0.94 3.85 16.78
CA ALA A 686 0.41 4.06 16.24
C ALA A 686 0.43 5.03 15.04
N LEU A 687 -0.33 4.75 13.99
CA LEU A 687 -0.44 5.63 12.82
C LEU A 687 -1.09 6.99 13.18
N PRO A 688 -2.21 7.05 13.91
CA PRO A 688 -2.78 8.32 14.36
C PRO A 688 -1.82 9.18 15.19
N ALA A 689 -0.99 8.57 16.04
CA ALA A 689 0.01 9.31 16.81
C ALA A 689 1.09 9.90 15.91
N LEU A 690 1.56 9.15 14.90
CA LEU A 690 2.47 9.68 13.87
C LEU A 690 1.83 10.82 13.08
N MET A 691 0.55 10.67 12.69
CA MET A 691 -0.21 11.71 12.01
C MET A 691 -0.31 12.99 12.84
N VAL A 692 -0.53 12.88 14.15
CA VAL A 692 -0.57 14.04 15.05
C VAL A 692 0.80 14.71 15.12
N VAL A 693 1.89 13.94 15.19
CA VAL A 693 3.24 14.54 15.15
C VAL A 693 3.49 15.24 13.82
N GLY A 694 3.14 14.62 12.71
CA GLY A 694 3.19 15.23 11.39
C GLY A 694 2.39 16.53 11.35
N ALA A 695 1.14 16.51 11.84
CA ALA A 695 0.25 17.66 11.79
C ALA A 695 0.76 18.83 12.64
N VAL A 696 1.29 18.54 13.83
CA VAL A 696 1.91 19.54 14.69
C VAL A 696 3.17 20.13 14.06
N ALA A 697 4.00 19.29 13.41
CA ALA A 697 5.20 19.76 12.74
C ALA A 697 4.90 20.61 11.51
N THR A 698 3.94 20.21 10.67
CA THR A 698 3.43 21.01 9.56
C THR A 698 2.87 22.35 10.04
N ALA A 699 2.09 22.36 11.13
CA ALA A 699 1.49 23.59 11.67
C ALA A 699 2.52 24.57 12.24
N LEU A 700 3.62 24.06 12.81
CA LEU A 700 4.59 24.86 13.55
C LEU A 700 5.91 25.11 12.79
N GLY A 701 6.06 24.54 11.59
CA GLY A 701 7.27 24.65 10.79
C GLY A 701 8.49 24.02 11.46
N TYR A 702 8.32 22.90 12.18
CA TYR A 702 9.43 22.30 12.94
C TYR A 702 10.52 21.74 12.04
N ALA A 703 11.76 22.03 12.40
CA ALA A 703 12.91 21.36 11.82
C ALA A 703 13.02 19.91 12.34
N PRO A 704 13.28 18.90 11.48
CA PRO A 704 13.32 17.48 11.86
C PRO A 704 14.25 17.10 13.02
N TRP A 705 15.34 17.85 13.24
CA TRP A 705 16.30 17.55 14.31
C TRP A 705 15.73 17.74 15.72
N VAL A 706 14.66 18.53 15.89
CA VAL A 706 14.02 18.78 17.18
C VAL A 706 13.35 17.51 17.72
N GLY A 707 12.69 16.73 16.85
CA GLY A 707 12.09 15.46 17.25
C GLY A 707 13.14 14.39 17.54
N THR A 708 14.24 14.35 16.77
CA THR A 708 15.38 13.46 17.06
C THR A 708 16.00 13.79 18.41
N ALA A 709 16.17 15.07 18.74
CA ALA A 709 16.65 15.51 20.05
C ALA A 709 15.67 15.10 21.17
N ALA A 710 14.37 15.26 20.97
CA ALA A 710 13.34 14.82 21.92
C ALA A 710 13.36 13.30 22.12
N LEU A 711 13.49 12.50 21.06
CA LEU A 711 13.63 11.05 21.15
C LEU A 711 14.93 10.63 21.84
N ALA A 712 16.03 11.33 21.61
CA ALA A 712 17.30 11.07 22.29
C ALA A 712 17.17 11.33 23.81
N VAL A 713 16.52 12.42 24.20
CA VAL A 713 16.23 12.74 25.62
C VAL A 713 15.29 11.70 26.23
N LEU A 714 14.17 11.38 25.57
CA LEU A 714 13.23 10.35 26.04
C LEU A 714 13.88 8.97 26.12
N GLY A 715 14.74 8.63 25.16
CA GLY A 715 15.53 7.41 25.13
C GLY A 715 16.53 7.35 26.28
N ALA A 716 17.25 8.43 26.55
CA ALA A 716 18.15 8.54 27.70
C ALA A 716 17.40 8.38 29.03
N VAL A 717 16.26 9.05 29.19
CA VAL A 717 15.37 8.92 30.36
C VAL A 717 14.86 7.49 30.51
N ALA A 718 14.43 6.85 29.42
CA ALA A 718 13.98 5.47 29.44
C ALA A 718 15.10 4.47 29.79
N ILE A 719 16.32 4.68 29.29
CA ILE A 719 17.49 3.86 29.64
C ILE A 719 17.83 4.00 31.13
N VAL A 720 17.79 5.23 31.67
CA VAL A 720 17.99 5.49 33.10
C VAL A 720 16.88 4.83 33.93
N ALA A 721 15.61 4.97 33.54
CA ALA A 721 14.47 4.36 34.23
C ALA A 721 14.49 2.81 34.16
N VAL A 722 15.01 2.23 33.09
CA VAL A 722 15.19 0.77 32.95
C VAL A 722 16.37 0.27 33.77
N ARG A 723 17.45 1.05 33.90
CA ARG A 723 18.59 0.73 34.80
C ARG A 723 18.19 0.71 36.27
N GLN A 724 17.14 1.44 36.66
CA GLN A 724 16.61 1.44 38.03
C GLN A 724 15.69 0.24 38.35
N ARG A 725 15.36 -0.63 37.40
CA ARG A 725 14.64 -1.88 37.71
C ARG A 725 15.62 -2.97 38.11
N PRO A 726 15.41 -3.67 39.25
CA PRO A 726 16.29 -4.76 39.66
C PRO A 726 16.39 -5.81 38.56
N ALA A 727 17.62 -6.17 38.19
CA ALA A 727 17.89 -7.16 37.16
C ALA A 727 17.31 -8.51 37.61
N ALA A 728 16.38 -9.06 36.83
CA ALA A 728 15.97 -10.45 37.01
C ALA A 728 17.21 -11.36 36.85
N PRO A 729 17.39 -12.40 37.68
CA PRO A 729 18.57 -13.25 37.63
C PRO A 729 18.76 -13.83 36.23
N ALA A 730 19.97 -13.64 35.69
CA ALA A 730 20.33 -14.10 34.36
C ALA A 730 20.34 -15.63 34.34
N ARG A 731 19.30 -16.25 33.77
CA ARG A 731 19.35 -17.67 33.41
C ARG A 731 20.43 -17.87 32.35
N VAL A 732 21.52 -18.52 32.74
CA VAL A 732 22.58 -19.00 31.85
C VAL A 732 21.94 -19.96 30.84
N LEU A 733 21.88 -19.53 29.56
CA LEU A 733 21.33 -20.31 28.45
C LEU A 733 22.46 -21.09 27.74
N PRO A 734 22.19 -22.29 27.18
CA PRO A 734 23.21 -23.10 26.52
C PRO A 734 23.83 -22.38 25.31
N ARG A 735 25.15 -22.48 25.19
CA ARG A 735 25.97 -21.92 24.09
C ARG A 735 25.95 -22.88 22.88
N GLY A 736 25.86 -22.36 21.66
CA GLY A 736 26.16 -23.12 20.43
C GLY A 736 25.12 -23.00 19.31
N ALA A 737 24.07 -23.83 19.32
CA ALA A 737 23.26 -24.10 18.12
C ALA A 737 21.99 -23.24 17.94
N ALA A 738 21.47 -22.59 18.99
CA ALA A 738 20.19 -21.86 18.93
C ALA A 738 20.26 -20.51 18.17
N LEU A 739 21.45 -20.10 17.73
CA LEU A 739 21.70 -18.80 17.09
C LEU A 739 21.76 -18.84 15.58
N LEU A 740 22.17 -19.98 15.02
CA LEU A 740 22.50 -20.07 13.61
C LEU A 740 21.27 -19.83 12.73
N LEU A 741 20.11 -20.36 13.11
CA LEU A 741 18.91 -20.24 12.27
C LEU A 741 18.32 -18.82 12.23
N PRO A 742 18.08 -18.10 13.34
CA PRO A 742 17.66 -16.69 13.28
C PRO A 742 18.67 -15.79 12.57
N LEU A 743 19.97 -16.02 12.78
CA LEU A 743 21.03 -15.26 12.10
C LEU A 743 21.04 -15.55 10.60
N ALA A 744 20.85 -16.82 10.19
CA ALA A 744 20.73 -17.20 8.79
C ALA A 744 19.51 -16.55 8.13
N VAL A 745 18.35 -16.53 8.78
CA VAL A 745 17.16 -15.82 8.29
C VAL A 745 17.49 -14.33 8.10
N ALA A 746 18.05 -13.67 9.12
CA ALA A 746 18.41 -12.26 9.01
C ALA A 746 19.42 -12.00 7.88
N ALA A 747 20.45 -12.85 7.74
CA ALA A 747 21.48 -12.74 6.71
C ALA A 747 20.91 -12.91 5.29
N VAL A 748 19.99 -13.85 5.08
CA VAL A 748 19.37 -14.06 3.76
C VAL A 748 18.46 -12.89 3.36
N PHE A 749 17.61 -12.41 4.28
CA PHE A 749 16.79 -11.21 4.02
C PHE A 749 17.65 -9.97 3.77
N SER A 750 18.74 -9.83 4.53
CA SER A 750 19.74 -8.78 4.37
C SER A 750 20.38 -8.81 2.98
N ALA A 751 20.78 -10.00 2.53
CA ALA A 751 21.34 -10.19 1.20
C ALA A 751 20.34 -9.83 0.10
N ALA A 752 19.07 -10.21 0.24
CA ALA A 752 18.02 -9.83 -0.72
C ALA A 752 17.87 -8.30 -0.82
N CYS A 753 17.84 -7.61 0.33
CA CYS A 753 17.77 -6.14 0.36
C CYS A 753 18.98 -5.49 -0.32
N LEU A 754 20.19 -5.97 -0.02
CA LEU A 754 21.41 -5.44 -0.60
C LEU A 754 21.47 -5.67 -2.12
N VAL A 755 21.14 -6.88 -2.59
CA VAL A 755 21.15 -7.22 -4.03
C VAL A 755 20.17 -6.34 -4.81
N ALA A 756 18.94 -6.18 -4.29
CA ALA A 756 17.92 -5.32 -4.89
C ALA A 756 18.35 -3.85 -4.94
N ALA A 757 18.85 -3.32 -3.82
CA ALA A 757 19.29 -1.93 -3.73
C ALA A 757 20.49 -1.63 -4.63
N LEU A 758 21.47 -2.53 -4.71
CA LEU A 758 22.57 -2.40 -5.65
C LEU A 758 22.09 -2.47 -7.11
N GLY A 759 21.10 -3.33 -7.40
CA GLY A 759 20.51 -3.41 -8.74
C GLY A 759 19.84 -2.11 -9.16
N ALA A 760 18.95 -1.58 -8.31
CA ALA A 760 18.29 -0.30 -8.56
C ALA A 760 19.28 0.88 -8.60
N TRP A 761 20.33 0.86 -7.77
CA TRP A 761 21.37 1.91 -7.79
C TRP A 761 22.12 1.91 -9.11
N GLU A 762 22.53 0.72 -9.58
CA GLU A 762 23.18 0.54 -10.87
C GLU A 762 22.31 1.03 -12.03
N GLY A 763 21.00 0.74 -12.02
CA GLY A 763 20.09 1.05 -13.14
C GLY A 763 19.45 2.45 -13.12
N LEU A 764 19.50 3.18 -12.00
CA LEU A 764 18.87 4.51 -11.89
C LEU A 764 19.86 5.64 -11.60
N LEU A 765 20.98 5.36 -10.92
CA LEU A 765 21.81 6.39 -10.29
C LEU A 765 23.28 6.32 -10.67
N ALA A 766 23.86 5.14 -10.81
CA ALA A 766 25.29 4.98 -11.07
C ALA A 766 25.72 5.50 -12.45
N THR A 767 24.81 5.43 -13.41
CA THR A 767 24.99 5.75 -14.83
C THR A 767 24.24 7.02 -15.26
N ALA A 768 23.59 7.71 -14.32
CA ALA A 768 22.82 8.92 -14.63
C ALA A 768 23.74 9.99 -15.26
N PRO A 769 23.39 10.53 -16.44
CA PRO A 769 24.21 11.51 -17.11
C PRO A 769 24.30 12.80 -16.29
N VAL A 770 25.47 13.43 -16.32
CA VAL A 770 25.62 14.80 -15.82
C VAL A 770 25.17 15.73 -16.93
N LEU A 771 23.98 16.31 -16.77
CA LEU A 771 23.41 17.24 -17.74
C LEU A 771 24.08 18.63 -17.62
N PRO A 772 24.31 19.33 -18.74
CA PRO A 772 24.93 20.65 -18.75
C PRO A 772 24.02 21.70 -18.07
N PRO A 773 24.59 22.78 -17.50
CA PRO A 773 23.80 23.90 -17.00
C PRO A 773 23.03 24.57 -18.16
N PRO A 774 21.89 25.24 -17.87
CA PRO A 774 21.17 26.02 -18.87
C PRO A 774 22.03 27.20 -19.38
N PRO A 775 21.69 27.76 -20.56
CA PRO A 775 22.37 28.93 -21.10
C PRO A 775 22.42 30.09 -20.09
N GLY A 776 23.60 30.68 -19.91
CA GLY A 776 23.80 31.83 -19.01
C GLY A 776 24.15 31.49 -17.56
N VAL A 777 24.15 30.21 -17.16
CA VAL A 777 24.65 29.74 -15.86
C VAL A 777 26.06 29.17 -16.03
N THR A 778 27.07 29.82 -15.43
CA THR A 778 28.45 29.31 -15.45
C THR A 778 28.61 28.14 -14.46
N PRO A 779 29.27 27.04 -14.86
CA PRO A 779 29.38 25.80 -14.07
C PRO A 779 30.21 25.90 -12.79
#